data_AF-A0AAV2HK72-F1
#
_entry.id   AF-A0AAV2HK72-F1
#
_cell.length_a   1.000
_cell.length_b   1.000
_cell.length_c   1.000
_cell.angle_alpha   90.00
_cell.angle_beta   90.00
_cell.angle_gamma   90.00
#
_symmetry.space_group_name_H-M   'P 1'
#
loop_
_entity.id
_entity.type
_entity.pdbx_description
1 polymer ?
#
loop_
_entity_poly.entity_id
_entity_poly.type
_entity_poly.pdbx_seq_one_letter_code
_entity_poly.pdbx_strand_id
1 'polypeptide(L)'
;MEDRLPTVSSRSSLSEELGFSKRQAECVVRKYYIGFSVIMFIVSAAVVVICVSTATKAISKSHVFKTKCPPHTFPCVSDGACINLTSFCDKTKDCSDGSDERVNCDINLVGSYNEMFKKKVDNHHDKTNSSEDVTHCELKNYPPECTCQERTQLCCRFQDLTSFSLRDVSNITMLDLVGNHISDLSMLPFHLLPNLLKLNLMGNGITRLKKGDLDLAHSLKELYLFDNKITTIEEGVFEHAGNLEVLKMWNNSINNLQPRAFAGLRKLRQLDLFVNSITELPKGIFEGMKHLTMLNLSKNKIRSLGDGVFSDLTRLMTINLDHNLISYIDKNAFKGIFNIQTIDLRVNKLPLVENETFYHLNRLSYIYFDKFYLCLNASQATTCLPLGDGISSKDNLLESIILRISVWVVALFSCGGNLLVLFGRFFMREDNRIHSFFIKNLSLADLLMGMYLLIIAVHDVKYRGQYILHDEKWRNSWECDVSGMLSTLSTEMSVLTLSVITLDRYISIMYPLSFRKRGLKLAYGVMAFTWLVCVVLAALPIMGIDYFGPSFYRDNAVCIPLHLHDPRAKGWEYSSFLFLGINFCSFGFIAYAYVAMFYSIHMSALPLRTTRESKERCLVKRFFFIVITDFVCWIPIIIIKIIALGGLNISDELYAWVIVFVLPVNSALNPMLYTLTTKLFKKKLFSKFTSVVFRPTQLTEKDSLQSRSSFKNSGPPLTRHMQYCEMGLLKRYYPSSSVRRAGKPYVVNGRSNGHHPFEDEEFVSPVELSNGNSSDQRYTCDTLIP
;
A
#
# COMPACT_ATOMS: atom_id res chain seq x y z
N MET A 1 88.85 -25.15 2.35
CA MET A 1 89.58 -24.93 3.61
C MET A 1 89.80 -23.42 3.74
N GLU A 2 88.84 -22.63 4.25
CA GLU A 2 88.17 -22.63 5.57
C GLU A 2 88.82 -21.57 6.50
N ASP A 3 88.09 -20.71 7.23
CA ASP A 3 86.62 -20.58 7.29
C ASP A 3 86.08 -19.21 7.78
N ARG A 4 84.77 -18.98 7.52
CA ARG A 4 83.77 -18.13 8.21
C ARG A 4 84.02 -16.63 8.56
N LEU A 5 83.36 -15.80 7.74
CA LEU A 5 82.33 -14.79 8.10
C LEU A 5 82.66 -13.50 8.92
N PRO A 6 82.32 -12.30 8.38
CA PRO A 6 82.19 -11.04 9.13
C PRO A 6 80.74 -10.75 9.58
N THR A 7 80.54 -9.74 10.43
CA THR A 7 79.25 -9.06 10.63
C THR A 7 79.39 -7.57 10.35
N VAL A 8 78.43 -7.00 9.60
CA VAL A 8 78.49 -5.62 9.07
C VAL A 8 77.36 -4.78 9.64
N SER A 9 77.67 -3.52 9.95
CA SER A 9 76.67 -2.52 10.37
C SER A 9 76.20 -1.68 9.17
N SER A 10 74.90 -1.44 9.06
CA SER A 10 74.36 -0.24 8.36
C SER A 10 72.91 0.02 8.76
N ARG A 11 72.59 1.30 8.99
CA ARG A 11 71.25 1.84 8.70
C ARG A 11 71.25 2.37 7.26
N SER A 12 70.09 2.84 6.80
CA SER A 12 69.85 3.59 5.55
C SER A 12 70.14 2.89 4.21
N SER A 13 69.20 2.03 3.79
CA SER A 13 68.95 1.69 2.37
C SER A 13 67.61 0.94 2.17
N LEU A 14 66.46 1.61 2.37
CA LEU A 14 65.15 1.00 2.04
C LEU A 14 64.05 2.03 1.69
N SER A 15 64.41 3.07 0.93
CA SER A 15 63.49 4.16 0.57
C SER A 15 63.66 4.71 -0.86
N GLU A 16 64.34 3.98 -1.75
CA GLU A 16 64.71 4.49 -3.09
C GLU A 16 64.32 3.57 -4.28
N GLU A 17 63.92 2.31 -4.08
CA GLU A 17 63.57 1.39 -5.18
C GLU A 17 62.15 1.55 -5.76
N LEU A 18 61.32 2.43 -5.19
CA LEU A 18 60.03 2.83 -5.79
C LEU A 18 59.98 4.34 -5.94
N GLY A 19 60.41 4.82 -7.12
CA GLY A 19 60.61 6.22 -7.50
C GLY A 19 59.35 7.11 -7.59
N PHE A 20 58.36 6.90 -6.73
CA PHE A 20 57.28 7.86 -6.52
C PHE A 20 57.69 8.90 -5.47
N SER A 21 57.95 10.12 -5.91
CA SER A 21 58.19 11.25 -5.03
C SER A 21 57.04 11.39 -4.03
N LYS A 22 57.35 11.73 -2.78
CA LYS A 22 56.35 12.02 -1.74
C LYS A 22 55.31 13.07 -2.22
N ARG A 23 55.75 14.05 -3.03
CA ARG A 23 54.85 15.03 -3.69
C ARG A 23 53.97 14.41 -4.78
N GLN A 24 54.44 13.42 -5.52
CA GLN A 24 53.62 12.68 -6.49
C GLN A 24 52.59 11.81 -5.77
N ALA A 25 52.97 11.07 -4.72
CA ALA A 25 52.02 10.30 -3.91
C ALA A 25 50.96 11.21 -3.26
N GLU A 26 51.36 12.34 -2.69
CA GLU A 26 50.42 13.35 -2.17
C GLU A 26 49.55 13.97 -3.28
N CYS A 27 50.09 14.25 -4.46
CA CYS A 27 49.32 14.80 -5.58
C CYS A 27 48.36 13.76 -6.21
N VAL A 28 48.74 12.49 -6.25
CA VAL A 28 47.91 11.37 -6.70
C VAL A 28 46.80 11.11 -5.70
N VAL A 29 47.10 10.95 -4.40
CA VAL A 29 46.07 10.79 -3.35
C VAL A 29 45.19 12.04 -3.25
N ARG A 30 45.71 13.25 -3.50
CA ARG A 30 44.90 14.47 -3.57
C ARG A 30 44.06 14.53 -4.86
N LYS A 31 44.56 14.06 -6.01
CA LYS A 31 43.77 13.88 -7.24
C LYS A 31 42.70 12.78 -7.11
N TYR A 32 42.94 11.71 -6.34
CA TYR A 32 41.95 10.66 -6.10
C TYR A 32 41.04 10.94 -4.89
N TYR A 33 41.41 11.79 -3.93
CA TYR A 33 40.52 12.18 -2.83
C TYR A 33 39.71 13.44 -3.15
N ILE A 34 40.30 14.42 -3.86
CA ILE A 34 39.50 15.42 -4.58
C ILE A 34 38.71 14.69 -5.66
N GLY A 35 39.33 13.81 -6.45
CA GLY A 35 38.63 13.01 -7.48
C GLY A 35 37.50 12.15 -6.94
N PHE A 36 37.62 11.52 -5.76
CA PHE A 36 36.53 10.75 -5.15
C PHE A 36 35.55 11.63 -4.38
N SER A 37 35.96 12.75 -3.79
CA SER A 37 35.02 13.73 -3.25
C SER A 37 34.29 14.48 -4.36
N VAL A 38 34.88 14.60 -5.54
CA VAL A 38 34.31 15.17 -6.78
C VAL A 38 33.54 14.10 -7.54
N ILE A 39 33.86 12.81 -7.45
CA ILE A 39 32.98 11.73 -7.94
C ILE A 39 31.81 11.56 -6.99
N MET A 40 31.97 11.65 -5.67
CA MET A 40 30.84 11.67 -4.74
C MET A 40 30.05 12.99 -4.83
N PHE A 41 30.68 14.12 -5.12
CA PHE A 41 29.96 15.37 -5.41
C PHE A 41 29.38 15.38 -6.83
N ILE A 42 29.93 14.66 -7.81
CA ILE A 42 29.33 14.45 -9.15
C ILE A 42 28.30 13.33 -9.09
N VAL A 43 28.32 12.39 -8.14
CA VAL A 43 27.27 11.39 -7.93
C VAL A 43 26.17 11.97 -7.07
N SER A 44 26.46 12.78 -6.05
CA SER A 44 25.44 13.57 -5.33
C SER A 44 24.91 14.72 -6.18
N ALA A 45 25.71 15.38 -7.02
CA ALA A 45 25.22 16.40 -7.95
C ALA A 45 24.67 15.82 -9.24
N ALA A 46 25.03 14.60 -9.67
CA ALA A 46 24.28 13.87 -10.69
C ALA A 46 23.05 13.21 -10.08
N VAL A 47 22.99 12.89 -8.79
CA VAL A 47 21.72 12.55 -8.13
C VAL A 47 20.86 13.81 -8.03
N VAL A 48 21.39 14.97 -7.64
CA VAL A 48 20.62 16.22 -7.66
C VAL A 48 20.28 16.64 -9.10
N VAL A 49 21.16 16.48 -10.09
CA VAL A 49 20.85 16.78 -11.50
C VAL A 49 20.02 15.69 -12.16
N ILE A 50 20.00 14.44 -11.69
CA ILE A 50 19.07 13.40 -12.15
C ILE A 50 17.72 13.59 -11.46
N CYS A 51 17.63 13.91 -10.18
CA CYS A 51 16.39 14.26 -9.48
C CYS A 51 15.81 15.59 -10.00
N VAL A 52 16.63 16.60 -10.26
CA VAL A 52 16.21 17.84 -10.94
C VAL A 52 15.95 17.57 -12.42
N SER A 53 16.62 16.61 -13.07
CA SER A 53 16.29 16.20 -14.44
C SER A 53 15.04 15.33 -14.50
N THR A 54 14.68 14.55 -13.49
CA THR A 54 13.42 13.79 -13.45
C THR A 54 12.28 14.67 -12.98
N ALA A 55 12.51 15.65 -12.10
CA ALA A 55 11.55 16.70 -11.80
C ALA A 55 11.32 17.61 -13.03
N THR A 56 12.36 18.09 -13.71
CA THR A 56 12.19 18.87 -14.96
C THR A 56 11.74 18.02 -16.14
N LYS A 57 12.05 16.71 -16.20
CA LYS A 57 11.40 15.78 -17.13
C LYS A 57 9.99 15.39 -16.72
N ALA A 58 9.56 15.54 -15.47
CA ALA A 58 8.16 15.40 -15.08
C ALA A 58 7.38 16.66 -15.48
N ILE A 59 7.96 17.86 -15.27
CA ILE A 59 7.45 19.14 -15.78
C ILE A 59 7.40 19.12 -17.32
N SER A 60 8.39 18.52 -18.00
CA SER A 60 8.47 18.39 -19.46
C SER A 60 7.78 17.13 -20.03
N LYS A 61 7.31 16.19 -19.19
CA LYS A 61 6.49 15.03 -19.57
C LYS A 61 5.10 15.09 -18.90
N SER A 62 4.50 16.27 -18.98
CA SER A 62 3.03 16.39 -18.97
C SER A 62 2.38 15.70 -20.19
N HIS A 63 3.17 15.33 -21.21
CA HIS A 63 2.72 14.63 -22.41
C HIS A 63 3.21 13.18 -22.50
N VAL A 64 2.24 12.28 -22.72
CA VAL A 64 2.36 10.92 -23.32
C VAL A 64 3.09 9.86 -22.47
N PHE A 65 2.49 8.73 -22.06
CA PHE A 65 1.16 8.15 -22.38
C PHE A 65 0.22 8.03 -21.16
N LYS A 66 -0.82 8.84 -21.14
CA LYS A 66 -2.20 8.32 -21.04
C LYS A 66 -2.93 8.81 -22.29
N THR A 67 -3.51 7.92 -23.08
CA THR A 67 -4.32 8.26 -24.26
C THR A 67 -5.68 8.83 -23.83
N LYS A 68 -5.65 10.05 -23.27
CA LYS A 68 -6.77 10.97 -23.40
C LYS A 68 -6.81 11.46 -24.84
N CYS A 69 -7.38 10.65 -25.72
CA CYS A 69 -7.84 11.14 -27.00
C CYS A 69 -8.88 12.26 -26.77
N PRO A 70 -9.02 13.23 -27.70
CA PRO A 70 -10.08 14.24 -27.64
C PRO A 70 -11.49 13.64 -27.48
N PRO A 71 -12.49 14.43 -27.03
CA PRO A 71 -13.89 14.03 -27.16
C PRO A 71 -14.19 13.56 -28.60
N HIS A 72 -14.98 12.50 -28.74
CA HIS A 72 -15.34 11.86 -30.01
C HIS A 72 -14.22 11.11 -30.77
N THR A 73 -13.16 10.66 -30.08
CA THR A 73 -12.10 9.82 -30.70
C THR A 73 -11.71 8.59 -29.86
N PHE A 74 -11.36 7.49 -30.53
CA PHE A 74 -11.05 6.17 -29.93
C PHE A 74 -9.55 5.84 -30.02
N PRO A 75 -8.91 5.34 -28.94
CA PRO A 75 -7.49 4.98 -28.94
C PRO A 75 -7.22 3.54 -29.45
N CYS A 76 -6.44 3.41 -30.51
CA CYS A 76 -5.86 2.15 -30.98
C CYS A 76 -4.89 1.55 -29.93
N VAL A 77 -4.85 0.22 -29.82
CA VAL A 77 -4.26 -0.47 -28.66
C VAL A 77 -2.72 -0.61 -28.70
N SER A 78 -2.15 -0.89 -29.87
CA SER A 78 -0.71 -1.17 -30.05
C SER A 78 0.19 0.05 -30.24
N ASP A 79 -0.34 1.11 -30.84
CA ASP A 79 0.39 2.31 -31.25
C ASP A 79 -0.12 3.61 -30.57
N GLY A 80 -1.33 3.58 -29.99
CA GLY A 80 -1.93 4.72 -29.30
C GLY A 80 -2.40 5.84 -30.23
N ALA A 81 -2.60 5.56 -31.52
CA ALA A 81 -3.26 6.48 -32.43
C ALA A 81 -4.72 6.75 -32.00
N CYS A 82 -5.26 7.93 -32.27
CA CYS A 82 -6.65 8.27 -32.00
C CYS A 82 -7.43 8.36 -33.32
N ILE A 83 -8.32 7.40 -33.58
CA ILE A 83 -9.25 7.42 -34.72
C ILE A 83 -10.56 8.14 -34.34
N ASN A 84 -11.38 8.52 -35.32
CA ASN A 84 -12.71 9.08 -35.03
C ASN A 84 -13.63 8.00 -34.44
N LEU A 85 -14.58 8.36 -33.57
CA LEU A 85 -15.59 7.38 -33.10
C LEU A 85 -16.48 6.85 -34.23
N THR A 86 -16.52 7.53 -35.39
CA THR A 86 -17.20 7.04 -36.60
C THR A 86 -16.45 5.90 -37.30
N SER A 87 -15.14 5.78 -37.08
CA SER A 87 -14.26 4.73 -37.65
C SER A 87 -14.17 3.49 -36.74
N PHE A 88 -15.06 3.36 -35.75
CA PHE A 88 -15.02 2.24 -34.78
C PHE A 88 -16.19 1.29 -35.07
N CYS A 89 -15.88 0.03 -35.39
CA CYS A 89 -16.85 -0.98 -35.83
C CYS A 89 -17.56 -0.64 -37.15
N ASP A 90 -16.82 -0.07 -38.11
CA ASP A 90 -17.30 0.29 -39.45
C ASP A 90 -16.95 -0.73 -40.55
N LYS A 91 -16.20 -1.79 -40.19
CA LYS A 91 -15.67 -2.87 -41.05
C LYS A 91 -14.48 -2.47 -41.94
N THR A 92 -13.98 -1.25 -41.82
CA THR A 92 -12.66 -0.85 -42.34
C THR A 92 -11.64 -0.88 -41.20
N LYS A 93 -10.34 -0.87 -41.52
CA LYS A 93 -9.28 -1.14 -40.53
C LYS A 93 -8.36 0.06 -40.41
N ASP A 94 -8.81 1.05 -39.65
CA ASP A 94 -8.13 2.33 -39.42
C ASP A 94 -7.03 2.21 -38.34
N CYS A 95 -7.20 1.35 -37.34
CA CYS A 95 -6.14 1.00 -36.38
C CYS A 95 -5.12 0.03 -36.98
N SER A 96 -3.82 0.28 -36.77
CA SER A 96 -2.74 -0.50 -37.41
C SER A 96 -2.70 -1.98 -36.99
N ASP A 97 -3.24 -2.32 -35.82
CA ASP A 97 -3.45 -3.68 -35.28
C ASP A 97 -4.83 -4.28 -35.56
N GLY A 98 -5.80 -3.48 -35.98
CA GLY A 98 -7.21 -3.87 -36.11
C GLY A 98 -7.97 -3.91 -34.78
N SER A 99 -7.54 -3.18 -33.75
CA SER A 99 -8.18 -3.15 -32.43
C SER A 99 -9.53 -2.43 -32.39
N ASP A 100 -9.82 -1.64 -33.42
CA ASP A 100 -11.13 -1.12 -33.82
C ASP A 100 -12.14 -2.23 -34.14
N GLU A 101 -11.76 -3.17 -35.02
CA GLU A 101 -12.69 -4.16 -35.59
C GLU A 101 -12.65 -5.54 -34.90
N ARG A 102 -11.60 -5.84 -34.13
CA ARG A 102 -11.36 -7.20 -33.59
C ARG A 102 -11.93 -7.46 -32.21
N VAL A 103 -12.36 -6.43 -31.47
CA VAL A 103 -12.80 -6.56 -30.08
C VAL A 103 -14.26 -6.16 -29.92
N ASN A 104 -15.14 -7.09 -30.30
CA ASN A 104 -16.52 -7.21 -29.81
C ASN A 104 -17.32 -5.89 -29.84
N CYS A 105 -17.86 -5.54 -31.02
CA CYS A 105 -18.69 -4.35 -31.27
C CYS A 105 -19.96 -4.22 -30.40
N ASP A 106 -20.25 -5.22 -29.57
CA ASP A 106 -21.11 -5.09 -28.39
C ASP A 106 -20.41 -4.23 -27.33
N ILE A 107 -20.74 -2.93 -27.31
CA ILE A 107 -20.20 -1.81 -26.51
C ILE A 107 -19.81 -2.21 -25.07
N ASN A 108 -18.56 -2.58 -24.82
CA ASN A 108 -18.09 -3.06 -23.50
C ASN A 108 -16.68 -2.60 -23.06
N LEU A 109 -16.10 -1.56 -23.66
CA LEU A 109 -14.76 -1.05 -23.34
C LEU A 109 -14.74 0.19 -22.42
N VAL A 110 -15.30 0.05 -21.21
CA VAL A 110 -14.82 0.79 -20.03
C VAL A 110 -14.39 -0.23 -18.99
N GLY A 111 -13.11 -0.60 -19.04
CA GLY A 111 -12.51 -1.59 -18.15
C GLY A 111 -12.73 -1.26 -16.67
N SER A 112 -12.88 -2.30 -15.84
CA SER A 112 -13.19 -2.24 -14.40
C SER A 112 -14.63 -1.91 -13.99
N TYR A 113 -15.60 -1.78 -14.92
CA TYR A 113 -17.03 -1.59 -14.55
C TYR A 113 -17.94 -2.79 -14.91
N ASN A 114 -17.65 -3.53 -15.98
CA ASN A 114 -18.56 -4.58 -16.49
C ASN A 114 -18.50 -5.93 -15.77
N GLU A 115 -17.47 -6.20 -14.96
CA GLU A 115 -17.30 -7.50 -14.28
C GLU A 115 -18.36 -7.78 -13.20
N MET A 116 -18.93 -6.74 -12.56
CA MET A 116 -19.87 -6.92 -11.45
C MET A 116 -21.35 -6.86 -11.86
N PHE A 117 -21.68 -6.36 -13.07
CA PHE A 117 -23.07 -6.24 -13.52
C PHE A 117 -23.58 -7.46 -14.32
N LYS A 118 -22.73 -8.46 -14.57
CA LYS A 118 -23.12 -9.77 -15.12
C LYS A 118 -23.81 -10.66 -14.07
N LYS A 119 -25.03 -10.33 -13.66
CA LYS A 119 -25.86 -11.28 -12.90
C LYS A 119 -26.68 -12.16 -13.85
N LYS A 120 -26.19 -13.40 -14.06
CA LYS A 120 -26.88 -14.55 -14.70
C LYS A 120 -27.99 -14.18 -15.70
N VAL A 121 -27.63 -14.14 -16.98
CA VAL A 121 -28.56 -14.71 -17.98
C VAL A 121 -28.64 -16.20 -17.67
N ASP A 122 -29.84 -16.76 -17.62
CA ASP A 122 -30.01 -18.19 -17.33
C ASP A 122 -29.47 -19.03 -18.49
N ASN A 123 -28.56 -19.96 -18.18
CA ASN A 123 -28.06 -20.95 -19.14
C ASN A 123 -29.17 -21.97 -19.47
N HIS A 124 -30.15 -21.57 -20.27
CA HIS A 124 -30.79 -22.54 -21.15
C HIS A 124 -29.74 -22.98 -22.17
N HIS A 125 -29.15 -24.16 -21.91
CA HIS A 125 -28.46 -24.90 -22.94
C HIS A 125 -29.45 -25.20 -24.07
N ASP A 126 -29.38 -24.43 -25.14
CA ASP A 126 -29.76 -24.99 -26.44
C ASP A 126 -28.53 -25.69 -27.02
N LYS A 127 -28.68 -26.99 -27.28
CA LYS A 127 -27.67 -27.83 -27.92
C LYS A 127 -28.16 -28.14 -29.31
N THR A 128 -27.51 -27.61 -30.33
CA THR A 128 -27.50 -28.27 -31.65
C THR A 128 -26.26 -27.91 -32.44
N ASN A 129 -25.62 -28.92 -33.01
CA ASN A 129 -24.71 -28.73 -34.13
C ASN A 129 -25.53 -28.83 -35.41
N SER A 130 -25.54 -27.80 -36.24
CA SER A 130 -25.83 -27.93 -37.67
C SER A 130 -25.20 -26.79 -38.45
N SER A 131 -24.60 -27.13 -39.59
CA SER A 131 -24.19 -26.19 -40.63
C SER A 131 -25.40 -25.59 -41.34
N GLU A 132 -25.18 -24.48 -42.03
CA GLU A 132 -26.08 -23.90 -43.05
C GLU A 132 -27.51 -23.58 -42.60
N ASP A 133 -27.74 -22.32 -42.22
CA ASP A 133 -28.96 -21.63 -42.64
C ASP A 133 -28.61 -20.18 -43.02
N VAL A 134 -29.21 -19.68 -44.11
CA VAL A 134 -28.86 -18.38 -44.70
C VAL A 134 -29.69 -17.27 -44.05
N THR A 135 -29.11 -16.07 -43.91
CA THR A 135 -29.78 -14.85 -43.44
C THR A 135 -30.85 -14.35 -44.43
N HIS A 136 -31.93 -15.11 -44.61
CA HIS A 136 -33.06 -14.73 -45.44
C HIS A 136 -33.88 -13.62 -44.77
N CYS A 137 -34.12 -12.55 -45.54
CA CYS A 137 -35.11 -11.54 -45.21
C CYS A 137 -36.51 -12.06 -45.54
N GLU A 138 -37.47 -11.89 -44.63
CA GLU A 138 -38.89 -12.20 -44.84
C GLU A 138 -39.70 -10.96 -45.26
N LEU A 139 -39.13 -9.75 -45.13
CA LEU A 139 -39.72 -8.50 -45.61
C LEU A 139 -39.67 -8.44 -47.14
N LYS A 140 -40.85 -8.46 -47.79
CA LYS A 140 -40.98 -8.49 -49.26
C LYS A 140 -40.58 -7.18 -49.94
N ASN A 141 -40.83 -6.06 -49.28
CA ASN A 141 -40.47 -4.71 -49.68
C ASN A 141 -39.77 -4.03 -48.48
N TYR A 142 -38.78 -3.18 -48.73
CA TYR A 142 -38.21 -2.22 -47.78
C TYR A 142 -37.43 -1.14 -48.55
N PRO A 143 -37.10 0.03 -47.95
CA PRO A 143 -36.36 1.08 -48.64
C PRO A 143 -34.94 0.61 -49.02
N PRO A 144 -34.42 0.92 -50.24
CA PRO A 144 -33.10 0.45 -50.68
C PRO A 144 -31.93 1.05 -49.89
N GLU A 145 -32.16 2.11 -49.12
CA GLU A 145 -31.21 2.72 -48.17
C GLU A 145 -31.07 1.89 -46.88
N CYS A 146 -31.95 0.91 -46.66
CA CYS A 146 -31.98 0.06 -45.48
C CYS A 146 -31.46 -1.35 -45.78
N THR A 147 -30.81 -1.98 -44.79
CA THR A 147 -30.44 -3.40 -44.84
C THR A 147 -31.38 -4.24 -43.99
N CYS A 148 -31.91 -5.33 -44.56
CA CYS A 148 -32.72 -6.30 -43.82
C CYS A 148 -31.85 -7.40 -43.20
N GLN A 149 -32.10 -7.74 -41.94
CA GLN A 149 -31.34 -8.73 -41.16
C GLN A 149 -32.30 -9.61 -40.35
N GLU A 150 -31.86 -10.81 -39.95
CA GLU A 150 -32.57 -11.74 -39.06
C GLU A 150 -34.10 -11.81 -39.30
N ARG A 151 -34.49 -12.12 -40.55
CA ARG A 151 -35.88 -12.20 -41.06
C ARG A 151 -36.65 -10.88 -41.10
N THR A 152 -36.72 -10.14 -40.00
CA THR A 152 -37.66 -9.02 -39.78
C THR A 152 -37.04 -7.78 -39.10
N GLN A 153 -35.71 -7.71 -39.04
CA GLN A 153 -34.98 -6.55 -38.53
C GLN A 153 -34.56 -5.64 -39.69
N LEU A 154 -34.69 -4.33 -39.52
CA LEU A 154 -34.39 -3.35 -40.56
C LEU A 154 -33.43 -2.27 -40.04
N CYS A 155 -32.27 -2.16 -40.69
CA CYS A 155 -31.15 -1.32 -40.26
C CYS A 155 -30.83 -0.27 -41.34
N CYS A 156 -31.22 0.98 -41.09
CA CYS A 156 -31.08 2.14 -41.96
C CYS A 156 -30.16 3.19 -41.30
N ARG A 157 -28.88 2.87 -41.10
CA ARG A 157 -27.94 3.74 -40.35
C ARG A 157 -27.26 4.78 -41.25
N PHE A 158 -27.12 6.00 -40.77
CA PHE A 158 -26.41 7.10 -41.44
C PHE A 158 -26.86 7.34 -42.91
N GLN A 159 -28.17 7.44 -43.12
CA GLN A 159 -28.81 7.66 -44.43
C GLN A 159 -29.48 9.05 -44.52
N ASP A 160 -29.09 10.00 -43.64
CA ASP A 160 -29.61 11.37 -43.50
C ASP A 160 -31.16 11.49 -43.43
N LEU A 161 -31.86 10.42 -43.03
CA LEU A 161 -33.32 10.34 -43.07
C LEU A 161 -33.97 11.34 -42.10
N THR A 162 -34.81 12.23 -42.62
CA THR A 162 -35.62 13.16 -41.79
C THR A 162 -36.92 12.54 -41.27
N SER A 163 -37.41 11.48 -41.93
CA SER A 163 -38.69 10.82 -41.65
C SER A 163 -38.72 9.42 -42.24
N PHE A 164 -39.40 8.47 -41.59
CA PHE A 164 -39.44 7.08 -42.04
C PHE A 164 -40.80 6.74 -42.68
N SER A 165 -40.92 6.87 -44.00
CA SER A 165 -42.18 6.63 -44.73
C SER A 165 -42.29 5.19 -45.24
N LEU A 166 -43.16 4.39 -44.63
CA LEU A 166 -43.48 3.05 -45.11
C LEU A 166 -44.55 3.05 -46.20
N ARG A 167 -44.27 2.38 -47.32
CA ARG A 167 -45.29 1.74 -48.16
C ARG A 167 -45.05 0.23 -48.10
N ASP A 168 -46.09 -0.52 -47.76
CA ASP A 168 -46.16 -1.99 -47.86
C ASP A 168 -45.13 -2.81 -47.07
N VAL A 169 -44.57 -2.27 -45.97
CA VAL A 169 -43.72 -3.04 -45.04
C VAL A 169 -44.45 -3.28 -43.73
N SER A 170 -44.98 -4.50 -43.55
CA SER A 170 -45.57 -4.98 -42.31
C SER A 170 -44.64 -5.96 -41.59
N ASN A 171 -44.89 -6.19 -40.29
CA ASN A 171 -44.21 -7.20 -39.47
C ASN A 171 -42.70 -6.96 -39.17
N ILE A 172 -42.23 -5.71 -39.18
CA ILE A 172 -40.88 -5.36 -38.66
C ILE A 172 -40.84 -5.59 -37.14
N THR A 173 -39.78 -6.22 -36.62
CA THR A 173 -39.56 -6.49 -35.19
C THR A 173 -38.46 -5.63 -34.56
N MET A 174 -37.43 -5.26 -35.32
CA MET A 174 -36.44 -4.24 -34.95
C MET A 174 -36.36 -3.18 -36.06
N LEU A 175 -36.34 -1.90 -35.66
CA LEU A 175 -36.04 -0.78 -36.54
C LEU A 175 -34.85 0.00 -35.98
N ASP A 176 -33.74 0.01 -36.71
CA ASP A 176 -32.52 0.74 -36.34
C ASP A 176 -32.29 1.90 -37.32
N LEU A 177 -32.29 3.12 -36.77
CA LEU A 177 -32.21 4.40 -37.46
C LEU A 177 -31.05 5.24 -36.91
N VAL A 178 -29.96 4.62 -36.42
CA VAL A 178 -28.77 5.34 -35.87
C VAL A 178 -28.27 6.42 -36.84
N GLY A 179 -28.04 7.62 -36.31
CA GLY A 179 -27.29 8.68 -37.00
C GLY A 179 -28.01 9.32 -38.19
N ASN A 180 -29.34 9.32 -38.19
CA ASN A 180 -30.15 10.05 -39.17
C ASN A 180 -30.57 11.43 -38.63
N HIS A 181 -31.63 12.03 -39.15
CA HIS A 181 -32.10 13.39 -38.82
C HIS A 181 -33.56 13.42 -38.32
N ILE A 182 -34.01 12.33 -37.69
CA ILE A 182 -35.38 12.16 -37.21
C ILE A 182 -35.56 12.91 -35.89
N SER A 183 -35.73 14.23 -36.01
CA SER A 183 -35.72 15.18 -34.87
C SER A 183 -36.95 15.12 -33.94
N ASP A 184 -38.02 14.43 -34.33
CA ASP A 184 -39.26 14.26 -33.58
C ASP A 184 -39.88 12.87 -33.85
N LEU A 185 -40.39 12.20 -32.82
CA LEU A 185 -40.97 10.85 -32.94
C LEU A 185 -42.25 10.81 -33.78
N SER A 186 -42.94 11.95 -33.95
CA SER A 186 -44.10 12.05 -34.84
C SER A 186 -43.78 11.77 -36.32
N MET A 187 -42.50 11.72 -36.69
CA MET A 187 -42.02 11.35 -38.04
C MET A 187 -41.96 9.83 -38.27
N LEU A 188 -42.44 9.01 -37.33
CA LEU A 188 -42.50 7.55 -37.40
C LEU A 188 -43.96 7.05 -37.46
N PRO A 189 -44.36 6.24 -38.46
CA PRO A 189 -45.73 5.74 -38.61
C PRO A 189 -45.97 4.51 -37.72
N PHE A 190 -46.00 4.71 -36.39
CA PHE A 190 -46.20 3.62 -35.42
C PHE A 190 -47.45 2.76 -35.67
N HIS A 191 -48.50 3.33 -36.27
CA HIS A 191 -49.71 2.59 -36.67
C HIS A 191 -49.46 1.49 -37.73
N LEU A 192 -48.36 1.55 -38.48
CA LEU A 192 -47.92 0.53 -39.43
C LEU A 192 -46.92 -0.48 -38.82
N LEU A 193 -46.53 -0.28 -37.56
CA LEU A 193 -45.46 -1.01 -36.86
C LEU A 193 -45.98 -1.78 -35.62
N PRO A 194 -47.12 -2.52 -35.69
CA PRO A 194 -47.76 -3.12 -34.51
C PRO A 194 -46.92 -4.19 -33.81
N ASN A 195 -45.94 -4.79 -34.50
CA ASN A 195 -45.09 -5.86 -33.98
C ASN A 195 -43.66 -5.40 -33.63
N LEU A 196 -43.40 -4.09 -33.64
CA LEU A 196 -42.08 -3.53 -33.35
C LEU A 196 -41.72 -3.74 -31.88
N LEU A 197 -40.66 -4.51 -31.62
CA LEU A 197 -40.15 -4.82 -30.28
C LEU A 197 -38.94 -3.94 -29.91
N LYS A 198 -38.13 -3.53 -30.89
CA LYS A 198 -36.90 -2.76 -30.66
C LYS A 198 -36.82 -1.55 -31.59
N LEU A 199 -36.53 -0.37 -31.03
CA LEU A 199 -36.36 0.88 -31.79
C LEU A 199 -35.05 1.57 -31.38
N ASN A 200 -34.18 1.82 -32.36
CA ASN A 200 -32.94 2.56 -32.16
C ASN A 200 -32.96 3.90 -32.91
N LEU A 201 -32.87 5.00 -32.15
CA LEU A 201 -32.89 6.39 -32.60
C LEU A 201 -31.65 7.16 -32.08
N MET A 202 -30.58 6.44 -31.73
CA MET A 202 -29.28 7.04 -31.39
C MET A 202 -28.84 8.11 -32.40
N GLY A 203 -28.28 9.23 -31.96
CA GLY A 203 -27.66 10.21 -32.86
C GLY A 203 -28.60 11.06 -33.71
N ASN A 204 -29.93 10.96 -33.57
CA ASN A 204 -30.90 11.63 -34.45
C ASN A 204 -31.13 13.12 -34.16
N GLY A 205 -30.53 13.65 -33.10
CA GLY A 205 -30.68 15.05 -32.70
C GLY A 205 -32.04 15.41 -32.08
N ILE A 206 -32.82 14.42 -31.64
CA ILE A 206 -34.13 14.58 -30.98
C ILE A 206 -33.99 15.53 -29.78
N THR A 207 -34.87 16.51 -29.66
CA THR A 207 -34.76 17.61 -28.67
C THR A 207 -35.69 17.48 -27.47
N ARG A 208 -36.80 16.75 -27.61
CA ARG A 208 -37.82 16.51 -26.59
C ARG A 208 -38.60 15.25 -26.92
N LEU A 209 -39.27 14.69 -25.91
CA LEU A 209 -40.33 13.70 -26.09
C LEU A 209 -41.63 14.33 -25.57
N LYS A 210 -42.72 14.20 -26.32
CA LYS A 210 -44.03 14.77 -26.01
C LYS A 210 -45.04 13.68 -25.63
N LYS A 211 -46.06 14.04 -24.85
CA LYS A 211 -47.22 13.16 -24.65
C LYS A 211 -47.88 12.81 -25.99
N GLY A 212 -48.13 11.52 -26.23
CA GLY A 212 -48.65 10.98 -27.49
C GLY A 212 -47.59 10.35 -28.40
N ASP A 213 -46.32 10.71 -28.28
CA ASP A 213 -45.25 10.27 -29.22
C ASP A 213 -45.04 8.74 -29.25
N LEU A 214 -45.45 8.02 -28.19
CA LEU A 214 -45.34 6.56 -28.06
C LEU A 214 -46.70 5.85 -27.89
N ASP A 215 -47.82 6.56 -27.99
CA ASP A 215 -49.16 6.00 -27.67
C ASP A 215 -49.53 4.82 -28.55
N LEU A 216 -49.07 4.79 -29.80
CA LEU A 216 -49.33 3.71 -30.77
C LEU A 216 -48.25 2.60 -30.73
N ALA A 217 -47.16 2.78 -29.97
CA ALA A 217 -46.02 1.87 -29.94
C ALA A 217 -46.19 0.70 -28.93
N HIS A 218 -47.41 0.16 -28.82
CA HIS A 218 -47.81 -0.74 -27.73
C HIS A 218 -46.93 -1.98 -27.53
N SER A 219 -46.31 -2.52 -28.58
CA SER A 219 -45.48 -3.75 -28.53
C SER A 219 -44.02 -3.50 -28.15
N LEU A 220 -43.59 -2.23 -28.06
CA LEU A 220 -42.19 -1.86 -27.91
C LEU A 220 -41.61 -2.34 -26.55
N LYS A 221 -40.45 -2.99 -26.61
CA LYS A 221 -39.71 -3.52 -25.45
C LYS A 221 -38.38 -2.82 -25.21
N GLU A 222 -37.68 -2.42 -26.26
CA GLU A 222 -36.38 -1.75 -26.16
C GLU A 222 -36.41 -0.43 -26.93
N LEU A 223 -36.07 0.67 -26.26
CA LEU A 223 -35.99 2.00 -26.85
C LEU A 223 -34.63 2.64 -26.56
N TYR A 224 -33.92 2.97 -27.63
CA TYR A 224 -32.59 3.56 -27.58
C TYR A 224 -32.63 4.99 -28.13
N LEU A 225 -32.42 5.96 -27.25
CA LEU A 225 -32.48 7.41 -27.48
C LEU A 225 -31.20 8.13 -27.00
N PHE A 226 -30.12 7.39 -26.79
CA PHE A 226 -28.84 7.95 -26.36
C PHE A 226 -28.16 8.78 -27.47
N ASP A 227 -27.15 9.58 -27.14
CA ASP A 227 -26.48 10.51 -28.08
C ASP A 227 -27.45 11.44 -28.83
N ASN A 228 -28.50 11.92 -28.15
CA ASN A 228 -29.47 12.88 -28.69
C ASN A 228 -29.37 14.23 -27.94
N LYS A 229 -30.28 15.16 -28.25
CA LYS A 229 -30.32 16.52 -27.70
C LYS A 229 -31.48 16.73 -26.73
N ILE A 230 -32.01 15.65 -26.13
CA ILE A 230 -33.22 15.69 -25.30
C ILE A 230 -32.91 16.52 -24.05
N THR A 231 -33.68 17.58 -23.81
CA THR A 231 -33.53 18.47 -22.63
C THR A 231 -34.57 18.20 -21.54
N THR A 232 -35.75 17.74 -21.94
CA THR A 232 -36.95 17.62 -21.09
C THR A 232 -37.71 16.34 -21.42
N ILE A 233 -38.25 15.69 -20.39
CA ILE A 233 -39.24 14.62 -20.52
C ILE A 233 -40.55 15.12 -19.90
N GLU A 234 -41.61 15.17 -20.70
CA GLU A 234 -42.94 15.64 -20.28
C GLU A 234 -43.72 14.55 -19.50
N GLU A 235 -44.62 14.95 -18.61
CA GLU A 235 -45.51 14.02 -17.90
C GLU A 235 -46.41 13.25 -18.91
N GLY A 236 -46.46 11.92 -18.77
CA GLY A 236 -47.30 11.06 -19.60
C GLY A 236 -46.72 10.67 -20.97
N VAL A 237 -45.48 11.05 -21.31
CA VAL A 237 -44.76 10.56 -22.52
C VAL A 237 -44.79 9.03 -22.66
N PHE A 238 -44.71 8.32 -21.54
CA PHE A 238 -44.65 6.85 -21.50
C PHE A 238 -45.93 6.19 -20.96
N GLU A 239 -47.04 6.92 -20.84
CA GLU A 239 -48.26 6.47 -20.15
C GLU A 239 -48.81 5.15 -20.71
N HIS A 240 -48.75 4.98 -22.04
CA HIS A 240 -49.17 3.78 -22.76
C HIS A 240 -48.01 2.82 -23.11
N ALA A 241 -46.76 3.16 -22.82
CA ALA A 241 -45.55 2.36 -23.13
C ALA A 241 -45.32 1.19 -22.16
N GLY A 242 -46.39 0.59 -21.64
CA GLY A 242 -46.36 -0.38 -20.54
C GLY A 242 -45.70 -1.73 -20.82
N ASN A 243 -45.29 -1.99 -22.06
CA ASN A 243 -44.51 -3.18 -22.45
C ASN A 243 -43.00 -2.96 -22.47
N LEU A 244 -42.51 -1.72 -22.32
CA LEU A 244 -41.10 -1.39 -22.39
C LEU A 244 -40.31 -2.07 -21.25
N GLU A 245 -39.25 -2.80 -21.60
CA GLU A 245 -38.36 -3.54 -20.69
C GLU A 245 -36.98 -2.85 -20.56
N VAL A 246 -36.52 -2.11 -21.58
CA VAL A 246 -35.24 -1.37 -21.59
C VAL A 246 -35.41 0.03 -22.19
N LEU A 247 -34.92 1.05 -21.49
CA LEU A 247 -34.86 2.44 -21.96
C LEU A 247 -33.45 3.01 -21.72
N LYS A 248 -32.75 3.40 -22.79
CA LYS A 248 -31.43 4.08 -22.69
C LYS A 248 -31.51 5.48 -23.29
N MET A 249 -31.23 6.49 -22.48
CA MET A 249 -31.27 7.92 -22.80
C MET A 249 -29.97 8.62 -22.36
N TRP A 250 -28.86 7.89 -22.32
CA TRP A 250 -27.56 8.40 -21.89
C TRP A 250 -26.94 9.38 -22.91
N ASN A 251 -25.96 10.18 -22.49
CA ASN A 251 -25.37 11.30 -23.26
C ASN A 251 -26.42 12.16 -23.97
N ASN A 252 -27.34 12.71 -23.18
CA ASN A 252 -28.32 13.70 -23.60
C ASN A 252 -28.14 14.98 -22.76
N SER A 253 -29.02 15.97 -22.95
CA SER A 253 -28.99 17.24 -22.20
C SER A 253 -30.09 17.34 -21.14
N ILE A 254 -30.62 16.20 -20.67
CA ILE A 254 -31.78 16.15 -19.77
C ILE A 254 -31.42 16.86 -18.47
N ASN A 255 -32.11 17.96 -18.16
CA ASN A 255 -31.86 18.76 -16.96
C ASN A 255 -33.09 18.87 -16.05
N ASN A 256 -34.28 18.81 -16.64
CA ASN A 256 -35.56 18.90 -15.97
C ASN A 256 -36.34 17.59 -16.20
N LEU A 257 -36.59 16.87 -15.11
CA LEU A 257 -37.51 15.74 -15.06
C LEU A 257 -38.80 16.23 -14.41
N GLN A 258 -39.91 16.19 -15.14
CA GLN A 258 -41.21 16.47 -14.53
C GLN A 258 -41.59 15.36 -13.53
N PRO A 259 -42.37 15.64 -12.48
CA PRO A 259 -43.01 14.59 -11.70
C PRO A 259 -43.71 13.60 -12.63
N ARG A 260 -43.64 12.30 -12.33
CA ARG A 260 -44.25 11.23 -13.14
C ARG A 260 -43.81 11.16 -14.62
N ALA A 261 -42.68 11.78 -15.00
CA ALA A 261 -42.16 11.69 -16.37
C ALA A 261 -41.93 10.24 -16.87
N PHE A 262 -41.70 9.27 -15.97
CA PHE A 262 -41.58 7.83 -16.31
C PHE A 262 -42.82 6.98 -15.99
N ALA A 263 -43.96 7.61 -15.65
CA ALA A 263 -45.20 6.89 -15.36
C ALA A 263 -45.69 6.11 -16.60
N GLY A 264 -46.25 4.93 -16.37
CA GLY A 264 -46.66 3.98 -17.41
C GLY A 264 -45.65 2.84 -17.67
N LEU A 265 -44.36 3.02 -17.35
CA LEU A 265 -43.26 2.06 -17.59
C LEU A 265 -43.25 0.84 -16.63
N ARG A 266 -44.38 0.15 -16.53
CA ARG A 266 -44.67 -0.91 -15.53
C ARG A 266 -43.79 -2.16 -15.63
N LYS A 267 -43.27 -2.49 -16.83
CA LYS A 267 -42.40 -3.66 -17.08
C LYS A 267 -40.91 -3.33 -17.17
N LEU A 268 -40.52 -2.06 -17.04
CA LEU A 268 -39.15 -1.62 -17.27
C LEU A 268 -38.19 -2.30 -16.29
N ARG A 269 -37.10 -2.88 -16.82
CA ARG A 269 -36.03 -3.55 -16.05
C ARG A 269 -34.78 -2.69 -15.97
N GLN A 270 -34.43 -2.00 -17.05
CA GLN A 270 -33.25 -1.15 -17.15
C GLN A 270 -33.63 0.27 -17.59
N LEU A 271 -33.20 1.26 -16.80
CA LEU A 271 -33.24 2.68 -17.13
C LEU A 271 -31.82 3.26 -17.06
N ASP A 272 -31.35 3.81 -18.18
CA ASP A 272 -30.02 4.41 -18.28
C ASP A 272 -30.09 5.90 -18.67
N LEU A 273 -29.67 6.75 -17.73
CA LEU A 273 -29.66 8.22 -17.82
C LEU A 273 -28.23 8.78 -17.62
N PHE A 274 -27.20 7.94 -17.78
CA PHE A 274 -25.79 8.31 -17.69
C PHE A 274 -25.41 9.52 -18.55
N VAL A 275 -24.51 10.38 -18.05
CA VAL A 275 -24.09 11.61 -18.77
C VAL A 275 -25.31 12.44 -19.21
N ASN A 276 -25.93 13.09 -18.25
CA ASN A 276 -27.00 14.06 -18.47
C ASN A 276 -26.75 15.28 -17.56
N SER A 277 -27.72 16.17 -17.40
CA SER A 277 -27.63 17.35 -16.55
C SER A 277 -28.67 17.38 -15.42
N ILE A 278 -29.22 16.22 -15.03
CA ILE A 278 -30.27 16.09 -14.02
C ILE A 278 -29.75 16.67 -12.69
N THR A 279 -30.43 17.68 -12.14
CA THR A 279 -30.02 18.35 -10.89
C THR A 279 -30.72 17.83 -9.64
N GLU A 280 -31.90 17.23 -9.80
CA GLU A 280 -32.76 16.73 -8.73
C GLU A 280 -33.63 15.57 -9.23
N LEU A 281 -34.17 14.79 -8.29
CA LEU A 281 -35.10 13.69 -8.53
C LEU A 281 -36.41 14.01 -7.80
N PRO A 282 -37.49 14.43 -8.50
CA PRO A 282 -38.73 14.81 -7.83
C PRO A 282 -39.43 13.60 -7.20
N LYS A 283 -40.16 13.83 -6.11
CA LYS A 283 -40.89 12.76 -5.41
C LYS A 283 -41.93 12.13 -6.36
N GLY A 284 -41.93 10.81 -6.46
CA GLY A 284 -42.78 10.07 -7.41
C GLY A 284 -42.23 9.96 -8.84
N ILE A 285 -40.99 10.38 -9.13
CA ILE A 285 -40.38 10.24 -10.47
C ILE A 285 -40.36 8.79 -11.00
N PHE A 286 -40.30 7.80 -10.09
CA PHE A 286 -40.29 6.36 -10.40
C PHE A 286 -41.58 5.62 -9.96
N GLU A 287 -42.69 6.33 -9.78
CA GLU A 287 -43.97 5.76 -9.33
C GLU A 287 -44.43 4.61 -10.23
N GLY A 288 -44.73 3.44 -9.62
CA GLY A 288 -45.20 2.25 -10.33
C GLY A 288 -44.13 1.41 -11.03
N MET A 289 -42.85 1.82 -11.08
CA MET A 289 -41.76 1.13 -11.80
C MET A 289 -41.22 -0.13 -11.07
N LYS A 290 -42.12 -0.98 -10.57
CA LYS A 290 -41.86 -2.11 -9.66
C LYS A 290 -41.01 -3.24 -10.25
N HIS A 291 -40.77 -3.23 -11.57
CA HIS A 291 -39.96 -4.24 -12.26
C HIS A 291 -38.50 -3.83 -12.48
N LEU A 292 -38.11 -2.61 -12.15
CA LEU A 292 -36.76 -2.11 -12.42
C LEU A 292 -35.73 -2.90 -11.60
N THR A 293 -34.69 -3.40 -12.27
CA THR A 293 -33.54 -4.12 -11.66
C THR A 293 -32.26 -3.29 -11.72
N MET A 294 -32.12 -2.40 -12.70
CA MET A 294 -30.96 -1.52 -12.89
C MET A 294 -31.38 -0.07 -13.17
N LEU A 295 -30.85 0.86 -12.38
CA LEU A 295 -30.97 2.30 -12.56
C LEU A 295 -29.59 2.94 -12.64
N ASN A 296 -29.28 3.60 -13.76
CA ASN A 296 -28.03 4.32 -13.94
C ASN A 296 -28.28 5.83 -14.04
N LEU A 297 -27.75 6.59 -13.08
CA LEU A 297 -27.87 8.04 -12.94
C LEU A 297 -26.50 8.71 -12.83
N SER A 298 -25.40 8.00 -13.12
CA SER A 298 -24.05 8.56 -12.96
C SER A 298 -23.70 9.64 -13.98
N LYS A 299 -22.70 10.47 -13.65
CA LYS A 299 -22.29 11.66 -14.42
C LYS A 299 -23.46 12.63 -14.68
N ASN A 300 -24.23 12.90 -13.63
CA ASN A 300 -25.28 13.92 -13.59
C ASN A 300 -24.90 15.04 -12.60
N LYS A 301 -25.86 15.86 -12.19
CA LYS A 301 -25.67 17.03 -11.31
C LYS A 301 -26.53 16.94 -10.04
N ILE A 302 -26.95 15.73 -9.67
CA ILE A 302 -27.89 15.45 -8.56
C ILE A 302 -27.26 15.92 -7.25
N ARG A 303 -27.98 16.75 -6.48
CA ARG A 303 -27.46 17.38 -5.26
C ARG A 303 -27.86 16.67 -3.96
N SER A 304 -28.96 15.94 -3.96
CA SER A 304 -29.50 15.28 -2.78
C SER A 304 -30.45 14.15 -3.14
N LEU A 305 -30.58 13.15 -2.26
CA LEU A 305 -31.59 12.09 -2.34
C LEU A 305 -32.63 12.32 -1.23
N GLY A 306 -33.91 12.49 -1.60
CA GLY A 306 -34.99 12.78 -0.65
C GLY A 306 -35.74 11.54 -0.13
N ASP A 307 -36.55 11.73 0.91
CA ASP A 307 -37.43 10.71 1.51
C ASP A 307 -38.19 9.87 0.45
N GLY A 308 -37.93 8.56 0.48
CA GLY A 308 -38.64 7.57 -0.33
C GLY A 308 -38.45 7.70 -1.85
N VAL A 309 -37.44 8.44 -2.34
CA VAL A 309 -37.27 8.73 -3.78
C VAL A 309 -37.18 7.46 -4.65
N PHE A 310 -36.76 6.33 -4.11
CA PHE A 310 -36.70 5.03 -4.80
C PHE A 310 -37.78 4.01 -4.35
N SER A 311 -38.79 4.41 -3.56
CA SER A 311 -39.63 3.46 -2.79
C SER A 311 -40.35 2.39 -3.62
N ASP A 312 -40.77 2.75 -4.83
CA ASP A 312 -41.52 1.85 -5.72
C ASP A 312 -40.63 0.86 -6.48
N LEU A 313 -39.30 1.04 -6.47
CA LEU A 313 -38.33 0.22 -7.19
C LEU A 313 -38.03 -1.10 -6.44
N THR A 314 -39.07 -1.82 -6.03
CA THR A 314 -38.98 -2.97 -5.09
C THR A 314 -38.14 -4.15 -5.59
N ARG A 315 -37.85 -4.23 -6.89
CA ARG A 315 -36.98 -5.26 -7.51
C ARG A 315 -35.58 -4.76 -7.87
N LEU A 316 -35.22 -3.52 -7.52
CA LEU A 316 -33.94 -2.91 -7.85
C LEU A 316 -32.79 -3.73 -7.26
N MET A 317 -31.79 -4.03 -8.08
CA MET A 317 -30.58 -4.77 -7.69
C MET A 317 -29.33 -3.89 -7.80
N THR A 318 -29.34 -2.94 -8.73
CA THR A 318 -28.24 -2.00 -8.98
C THR A 318 -28.77 -0.58 -9.06
N ILE A 319 -28.12 0.33 -8.33
CA ILE A 319 -28.21 1.77 -8.57
C ILE A 319 -26.79 2.34 -8.68
N ASN A 320 -26.57 3.14 -9.73
CA ASN A 320 -25.34 3.90 -9.90
C ASN A 320 -25.63 5.42 -9.85
N LEU A 321 -24.96 6.11 -8.93
CA LEU A 321 -25.00 7.55 -8.70
C LEU A 321 -23.59 8.18 -8.77
N ASP A 322 -22.61 7.50 -9.37
CA ASP A 322 -21.22 7.97 -9.45
C ASP A 322 -21.08 9.31 -10.19
N HIS A 323 -20.06 10.12 -9.87
CA HIS A 323 -19.81 11.44 -10.48
C HIS A 323 -21.05 12.36 -10.46
N ASN A 324 -21.64 12.56 -9.29
CA ASN A 324 -22.74 13.52 -9.07
C ASN A 324 -22.29 14.61 -8.08
N LEU A 325 -23.24 15.39 -7.55
CA LEU A 325 -22.99 16.49 -6.60
C LEU A 325 -23.64 16.22 -5.24
N ILE A 326 -23.92 14.95 -4.91
CA ILE A 326 -24.75 14.58 -3.76
C ILE A 326 -24.02 14.96 -2.46
N SER A 327 -24.61 15.87 -1.70
CA SER A 327 -24.11 16.30 -0.38
C SER A 327 -25.04 15.94 0.78
N TYR A 328 -26.24 15.43 0.49
CA TYR A 328 -27.20 14.96 1.48
C TYR A 328 -27.97 13.73 0.97
N ILE A 329 -28.22 12.77 1.85
CA ILE A 329 -29.06 11.60 1.62
C ILE A 329 -30.02 11.52 2.81
N ASP A 330 -31.32 11.62 2.56
CA ASP A 330 -32.35 11.38 3.57
C ASP A 330 -32.27 9.93 4.06
N LYS A 331 -32.41 9.71 5.37
CA LYS A 331 -32.37 8.36 5.97
C LYS A 331 -33.44 7.40 5.44
N ASN A 332 -34.53 7.90 4.83
CA ASN A 332 -35.55 7.11 4.14
C ASN A 332 -35.35 7.01 2.62
N ALA A 333 -34.30 7.60 2.01
CA ALA A 333 -34.14 7.65 0.56
C ALA A 333 -34.13 6.25 -0.11
N PHE A 334 -33.51 5.27 0.55
CA PHE A 334 -33.44 3.87 0.10
C PHE A 334 -34.51 2.96 0.74
N LYS A 335 -35.54 3.52 1.37
CA LYS A 335 -36.66 2.75 1.95
C LYS A 335 -37.51 2.16 0.83
N GLY A 336 -37.67 0.84 0.81
CA GLY A 336 -38.48 0.11 -0.19
C GLY A 336 -37.67 -0.76 -1.16
N ILE A 337 -36.38 -0.46 -1.39
CA ILE A 337 -35.52 -1.19 -2.34
C ILE A 337 -34.82 -2.41 -1.72
N PHE A 338 -35.58 -3.26 -1.01
CA PHE A 338 -35.08 -4.39 -0.20
C PHE A 338 -34.26 -5.46 -0.98
N ASN A 339 -34.27 -5.42 -2.31
CA ASN A 339 -33.51 -6.32 -3.19
C ASN A 339 -32.17 -5.76 -3.68
N ILE A 340 -31.80 -4.54 -3.29
CA ILE A 340 -30.58 -3.87 -3.75
C ILE A 340 -29.34 -4.66 -3.33
N GLN A 341 -28.41 -4.81 -4.27
CA GLN A 341 -27.14 -5.53 -4.09
C GLN A 341 -25.93 -4.63 -4.33
N THR A 342 -26.05 -3.63 -5.20
CA THR A 342 -24.96 -2.70 -5.53
C THR A 342 -25.44 -1.25 -5.49
N ILE A 343 -24.74 -0.42 -4.72
CA ILE A 343 -24.91 1.04 -4.66
C ILE A 343 -23.56 1.69 -4.93
N ASP A 344 -23.45 2.52 -5.97
CA ASP A 344 -22.25 3.33 -6.22
C ASP A 344 -22.52 4.82 -5.95
N LEU A 345 -21.77 5.40 -5.01
CA LEU A 345 -21.84 6.80 -4.58
C LEU A 345 -20.48 7.51 -4.75
N ARG A 346 -19.53 6.96 -5.52
CA ARG A 346 -18.22 7.58 -5.78
C ARG A 346 -18.31 8.91 -6.52
N VAL A 347 -17.27 9.72 -6.37
CA VAL A 347 -17.13 11.09 -6.90
C VAL A 347 -18.37 11.92 -6.60
N ASN A 348 -18.70 12.04 -5.31
CA ASN A 348 -19.79 12.87 -4.79
C ASN A 348 -19.28 13.87 -3.73
N LYS A 349 -20.18 14.49 -2.97
CA LYS A 349 -19.87 15.53 -1.98
C LYS A 349 -20.40 15.20 -0.57
N LEU A 350 -20.53 13.90 -0.27
CA LEU A 350 -21.06 13.39 1.00
C LEU A 350 -20.09 13.71 2.16
N PRO A 351 -20.46 14.55 3.14
CA PRO A 351 -19.63 14.79 4.31
C PRO A 351 -19.78 13.65 5.34
N LEU A 352 -20.98 13.09 5.45
CA LEU A 352 -21.42 12.05 6.36
C LEU A 352 -22.67 11.39 5.76
N VAL A 353 -23.03 10.21 6.23
CA VAL A 353 -24.34 9.56 5.99
C VAL A 353 -24.96 9.27 7.36
N GLU A 354 -26.28 9.40 7.52
CA GLU A 354 -26.95 9.04 8.79
C GLU A 354 -26.91 7.52 9.01
N ASN A 355 -26.90 7.06 10.28
CA ASN A 355 -26.85 5.63 10.59
C ASN A 355 -27.98 4.86 9.90
N GLU A 356 -29.22 5.29 10.07
CA GLU A 356 -30.43 4.57 9.62
C GLU A 356 -30.50 4.34 8.10
N THR A 357 -29.82 5.15 7.30
CA THR A 357 -29.88 5.22 5.82
C THR A 357 -29.81 3.87 5.08
N PHE A 358 -29.03 2.92 5.60
CA PHE A 358 -28.81 1.62 4.95
C PHE A 358 -29.36 0.43 5.75
N TYR A 359 -29.97 0.62 6.93
CA TYR A 359 -30.33 -0.48 7.84
C TYR A 359 -31.29 -1.52 7.24
N HIS A 360 -32.19 -1.09 6.35
CA HIS A 360 -33.21 -1.94 5.71
C HIS A 360 -32.69 -2.76 4.51
N LEU A 361 -31.42 -2.61 4.13
CA LEU A 361 -30.88 -3.13 2.87
C LEU A 361 -30.23 -4.51 3.04
N ASN A 362 -30.99 -5.48 3.56
CA ASN A 362 -30.52 -6.82 3.98
C ASN A 362 -29.96 -7.71 2.83
N ARG A 363 -29.88 -7.20 1.61
CA ARG A 363 -29.31 -7.88 0.42
C ARG A 363 -28.13 -7.13 -0.21
N LEU A 364 -27.72 -6.01 0.39
CA LEU A 364 -26.62 -5.17 -0.09
C LEU A 364 -25.31 -5.96 -0.04
N SER A 365 -24.72 -6.20 -1.20
CA SER A 365 -23.47 -6.96 -1.35
C SER A 365 -22.28 -6.03 -1.50
N TYR A 366 -22.45 -4.92 -2.22
CA TYR A 366 -21.41 -3.96 -2.56
C TYR A 366 -21.89 -2.52 -2.39
N ILE A 367 -21.08 -1.69 -1.73
CA ILE A 367 -21.26 -0.23 -1.73
C ILE A 367 -19.93 0.49 -1.94
N TYR A 368 -19.95 1.57 -2.71
CA TYR A 368 -18.76 2.31 -3.11
C TYR A 368 -18.85 3.79 -2.70
N PHE A 369 -17.79 4.30 -2.08
CA PHE A 369 -17.60 5.68 -1.64
C PHE A 369 -16.22 6.21 -2.04
N ASP A 370 -15.99 7.52 -1.87
CA ASP A 370 -14.65 8.14 -2.01
C ASP A 370 -13.82 8.08 -0.73
N LYS A 371 -14.44 7.77 0.41
CA LYS A 371 -13.89 7.92 1.76
C LYS A 371 -14.16 6.67 2.59
N PHE A 372 -13.10 6.09 3.16
CA PHE A 372 -13.19 4.91 4.02
C PHE A 372 -14.16 5.10 5.20
N TYR A 373 -14.24 6.29 5.78
CA TYR A 373 -15.10 6.52 6.94
C TYR A 373 -16.61 6.41 6.65
N LEU A 374 -17.05 6.59 5.41
CA LEU A 374 -18.45 6.39 5.02
C LEU A 374 -18.87 4.92 5.09
N CYS A 375 -17.91 3.98 5.10
CA CYS A 375 -18.14 2.56 5.37
C CYS A 375 -18.53 2.23 6.83
N LEU A 376 -18.55 3.20 7.76
CA LEU A 376 -19.19 3.04 9.07
C LEU A 376 -20.66 2.64 8.93
N ASN A 377 -21.40 3.46 8.20
CA ASN A 377 -22.87 3.49 8.20
C ASN A 377 -23.49 2.39 7.32
N ALA A 378 -22.70 1.78 6.44
CA ALA A 378 -23.12 0.70 5.56
C ALA A 378 -22.74 -0.69 6.13
N SER A 379 -23.06 -0.95 7.41
CA SER A 379 -22.80 -2.23 8.09
C SER A 379 -23.42 -3.45 7.39
N GLN A 380 -24.51 -3.23 6.64
CA GLN A 380 -25.26 -4.30 5.98
C GLN A 380 -24.62 -4.73 4.64
N ALA A 381 -23.65 -3.97 4.12
CA ALA A 381 -22.94 -4.31 2.89
C ALA A 381 -21.89 -5.39 3.14
N THR A 382 -21.93 -6.49 2.39
CA THR A 382 -20.89 -7.55 2.48
C THR A 382 -19.49 -7.01 2.16
N THR A 383 -19.40 -6.07 1.22
CA THR A 383 -18.17 -5.36 0.84
C THR A 383 -18.45 -3.86 0.76
N CYS A 384 -17.61 -3.04 1.40
CA CYS A 384 -17.62 -1.59 1.26
C CYS A 384 -16.26 -1.12 0.72
N LEU A 385 -16.27 -0.17 -0.22
CA LEU A 385 -15.06 0.31 -0.90
C LEU A 385 -14.93 1.84 -0.77
N PRO A 386 -13.70 2.39 -0.62
CA PRO A 386 -12.40 1.70 -0.63
C PRO A 386 -12.20 0.78 0.58
N LEU A 387 -11.31 -0.20 0.45
CA LEU A 387 -10.81 -0.97 1.59
C LEU A 387 -9.98 -0.07 2.51
N GLY A 388 -9.67 -0.57 3.71
CA GLY A 388 -8.66 0.06 4.57
C GLY A 388 -7.26 -0.04 3.95
N ASP A 389 -6.28 0.66 4.53
CA ASP A 389 -4.90 0.68 4.05
C ASP A 389 -4.09 -0.60 4.32
N GLY A 390 -4.77 -1.72 4.59
CA GLY A 390 -4.18 -3.00 4.97
C GLY A 390 -3.53 -3.05 6.36
N ILE A 391 -3.51 -1.94 7.10
CA ILE A 391 -2.92 -1.83 8.44
C ILE A 391 -4.00 -1.50 9.48
N SER A 392 -4.95 -0.64 9.08
CA SER A 392 -6.02 -0.09 9.92
C SER A 392 -7.35 -0.81 9.67
N SER A 393 -8.11 -1.03 10.73
CA SER A 393 -9.52 -1.41 10.65
C SER A 393 -10.42 -0.22 10.96
N LYS A 394 -11.75 -0.41 10.92
CA LYS A 394 -12.70 0.64 11.32
C LYS A 394 -12.40 1.13 12.74
N ASP A 395 -12.10 0.21 13.65
CA ASP A 395 -12.00 0.52 15.07
C ASP A 395 -10.58 0.93 15.51
N ASN A 396 -9.51 0.54 14.80
CA ASN A 396 -8.14 0.67 15.29
C ASN A 396 -7.13 1.05 14.19
N LEU A 397 -6.14 1.88 14.54
CA LEU A 397 -5.03 2.29 13.67
C LEU A 397 -4.12 1.11 13.32
N LEU A 398 -3.83 0.22 14.27
CA LEU A 398 -3.21 -1.08 14.01
C LEU A 398 -4.24 -2.18 14.29
N GLU A 399 -4.72 -2.88 13.26
CA GLU A 399 -5.76 -3.90 13.44
C GLU A 399 -5.30 -5.03 14.38
N SER A 400 -4.18 -5.67 14.09
CA SER A 400 -3.70 -6.82 14.88
C SER A 400 -3.11 -6.41 16.24
N ILE A 401 -3.53 -7.11 17.30
CA ILE A 401 -2.96 -6.99 18.65
C ILE A 401 -1.44 -7.26 18.68
N ILE A 402 -0.94 -8.10 17.77
CA ILE A 402 0.48 -8.46 17.68
C ILE A 402 1.29 -7.26 17.16
N LEU A 403 0.75 -6.50 16.21
CA LEU A 403 1.36 -5.25 15.72
C LEU A 403 1.38 -4.18 16.82
N ARG A 404 0.29 -4.06 17.59
CA ARG A 404 0.20 -3.13 18.74
C ARG A 404 1.23 -3.43 19.82
N ILE A 405 1.50 -4.70 20.13
CA ILE A 405 2.57 -5.09 21.05
C ILE A 405 3.94 -4.83 20.41
N SER A 406 4.11 -5.19 19.13
CA SER A 406 5.38 -5.05 18.41
C SER A 406 5.85 -3.60 18.29
N VAL A 407 4.96 -2.65 17.97
CA VAL A 407 5.33 -1.24 17.83
C VAL A 407 5.89 -0.68 19.14
N TRP A 408 5.26 -0.96 20.28
CA TRP A 408 5.76 -0.55 21.60
C TRP A 408 7.10 -1.20 21.94
N VAL A 409 7.27 -2.50 21.67
CA VAL A 409 8.54 -3.19 21.93
C VAL A 409 9.67 -2.61 21.09
N VAL A 410 9.50 -2.49 19.77
CA VAL A 410 10.56 -1.99 18.87
C VAL A 410 10.87 -0.51 19.13
N ALA A 411 9.85 0.31 19.43
CA ALA A 411 10.04 1.72 19.82
C ALA A 411 10.89 1.86 21.09
N LEU A 412 10.54 1.11 22.16
CA LEU A 412 11.25 1.17 23.44
C LEU A 412 12.68 0.64 23.34
N PHE A 413 12.90 -0.47 22.61
CA PHE A 413 14.24 -1.02 22.40
C PHE A 413 15.12 -0.10 21.51
N SER A 414 14.57 0.50 20.46
CA SER A 414 15.30 1.47 19.64
C SER A 414 15.66 2.72 20.44
N CYS A 415 14.70 3.35 21.11
CA CYS A 415 14.94 4.55 21.92
C CYS A 415 15.92 4.28 23.07
N GLY A 416 15.61 3.32 23.94
CA GLY A 416 16.44 3.00 25.12
C GLY A 416 17.84 2.50 24.74
N GLY A 417 17.92 1.65 23.71
CA GLY A 417 19.19 1.13 23.20
C GLY A 417 20.09 2.24 22.65
N ASN A 418 19.56 3.09 21.77
CA ASN A 418 20.35 4.16 21.15
C ASN A 418 20.70 5.30 22.12
N LEU A 419 19.80 5.67 23.04
CA LEU A 419 20.11 6.60 24.13
C LEU A 419 21.24 6.07 25.03
N LEU A 420 21.22 4.78 25.38
CA LEU A 420 22.28 4.14 26.16
C LEU A 420 23.62 4.13 25.41
N VAL A 421 23.62 3.96 24.09
CA VAL A 421 24.82 4.07 23.26
C VAL A 421 25.34 5.51 23.21
N LEU A 422 24.48 6.49 22.94
CA LEU A 422 24.84 7.90 22.92
C LEU A 422 25.47 8.31 24.27
N PHE A 423 24.77 8.08 25.38
CA PHE A 423 25.25 8.33 26.74
C PHE A 423 26.60 7.64 27.01
N GLY A 424 26.70 6.33 26.71
CA GLY A 424 27.91 5.56 26.86
C GLY A 424 29.11 6.16 26.12
N ARG A 425 28.91 6.60 24.86
CA ARG A 425 29.94 7.20 24.00
C ARG A 425 30.22 8.68 24.33
N PHE A 426 29.36 9.37 25.07
CA PHE A 426 29.65 10.70 25.60
C PHE A 426 30.48 10.66 26.89
N PHE A 427 30.12 9.78 27.84
CA PHE A 427 30.78 9.73 29.14
C PHE A 427 32.00 8.80 29.22
N MET A 428 32.14 7.80 28.34
CA MET A 428 33.36 6.97 28.27
C MET A 428 34.33 7.50 27.22
N ARG A 429 35.57 7.83 27.63
CA ARG A 429 36.66 8.12 26.70
C ARG A 429 37.04 6.85 25.92
N GLU A 430 37.15 6.97 24.60
CA GLU A 430 37.55 5.90 23.68
C GLU A 430 38.77 6.32 22.85
N ASP A 431 39.62 5.35 22.51
CA ASP A 431 40.90 5.57 21.81
C ASP A 431 40.73 6.14 20.39
N ASN A 432 39.61 5.83 19.72
CA ASN A 432 39.29 6.30 18.37
C ASN A 432 38.06 7.23 18.37
N ARG A 433 38.32 8.53 18.49
CA ARG A 433 37.29 9.59 18.51
C ARG A 433 36.43 9.65 17.23
N ILE A 434 37.01 9.33 16.07
CA ILE A 434 36.32 9.38 14.77
C ILE A 434 35.32 8.23 14.67
N HIS A 435 35.73 7.02 15.05
CA HIS A 435 34.84 5.87 15.16
C HIS A 435 33.68 6.11 16.14
N SER A 436 33.99 6.69 17.30
CA SER A 436 32.99 7.06 18.31
C SER A 436 31.99 8.10 17.78
N PHE A 437 32.47 9.08 16.99
CA PHE A 437 31.61 10.08 16.34
C PHE A 437 30.66 9.45 15.29
N PHE A 438 31.12 8.55 14.43
CA PHE A 438 30.22 7.90 13.46
C PHE A 438 29.14 7.05 14.16
N ILE A 439 29.48 6.30 15.22
CA ILE A 439 28.46 5.58 16.03
C ILE A 439 27.43 6.53 16.64
N LYS A 440 27.84 7.74 17.08
CA LYS A 440 26.90 8.74 17.60
C LYS A 440 25.94 9.28 16.54
N ASN A 441 26.36 9.37 15.27
CA ASN A 441 25.45 9.77 14.19
C ASN A 441 24.46 8.65 13.88
N LEU A 442 24.94 7.40 13.82
CA LEU A 442 24.10 6.23 13.55
C LEU A 442 23.04 6.02 14.64
N SER A 443 23.43 6.06 15.92
CA SER A 443 22.47 6.03 17.04
C SER A 443 21.64 7.30 17.20
N LEU A 444 21.97 8.42 16.54
CA LEU A 444 21.08 9.58 16.46
C LEU A 444 20.04 9.39 15.34
N ALA A 445 20.43 8.81 14.19
CA ALA A 445 19.51 8.43 13.12
C ALA A 445 18.51 7.38 13.61
N ASP A 446 18.97 6.24 14.14
CA ASP A 446 18.12 5.16 14.65
C ASP A 446 17.14 5.60 15.76
N LEU A 447 17.49 6.63 16.54
CA LEU A 447 16.61 7.24 17.53
C LEU A 447 15.40 7.97 16.88
N LEU A 448 15.54 8.49 15.66
CA LEU A 448 14.42 9.09 14.91
C LEU A 448 13.37 8.05 14.55
N MET A 449 13.76 6.87 14.06
CA MET A 449 12.85 5.72 13.86
C MET A 449 12.16 5.32 15.18
N GLY A 450 12.92 5.30 16.28
CA GLY A 450 12.36 5.05 17.61
C GLY A 450 11.27 6.06 18.01
N MET A 451 11.51 7.35 17.80
CA MET A 451 10.53 8.41 18.08
C MET A 451 9.31 8.36 17.15
N TYR A 452 9.52 8.07 15.85
CA TYR A 452 8.43 7.83 14.89
C TYR A 452 7.50 6.72 15.39
N LEU A 453 8.04 5.56 15.78
CA LEU A 453 7.21 4.46 16.30
C LEU A 453 6.49 4.82 17.60
N LEU A 454 7.09 5.64 18.48
CA LEU A 454 6.38 6.15 19.67
C LEU A 454 5.19 7.04 19.29
N ILE A 455 5.29 7.87 18.25
CA ILE A 455 4.17 8.70 17.78
C ILE A 455 3.03 7.81 17.27
N ILE A 456 3.33 6.79 16.46
CA ILE A 456 2.32 5.82 15.98
C ILE A 456 1.71 5.02 17.14
N ALA A 457 2.52 4.54 18.09
CA ALA A 457 2.07 3.75 19.23
C ALA A 457 1.17 4.54 20.20
N VAL A 458 1.43 5.85 20.38
CA VAL A 458 0.55 6.75 21.12
C VAL A 458 -0.76 6.99 20.38
N HIS A 459 -0.73 7.12 19.05
CA HIS A 459 -1.93 7.36 18.25
C HIS A 459 -2.85 6.12 18.13
N ASP A 460 -2.30 4.91 18.09
CA ASP A 460 -3.10 3.67 18.21
C ASP A 460 -3.84 3.59 19.55
N VAL A 461 -3.23 4.03 20.66
CA VAL A 461 -3.91 4.08 21.97
C VAL A 461 -4.96 5.20 22.00
N LYS A 462 -4.64 6.38 21.47
CA LYS A 462 -5.50 7.59 21.44
C LYS A 462 -6.79 7.39 20.64
N TYR A 463 -6.74 6.61 19.54
CA TYR A 463 -7.87 6.42 18.63
C TYR A 463 -8.50 5.02 18.70
N ARG A 464 -8.15 4.23 19.71
CA ARG A 464 -8.62 2.85 19.89
C ARG A 464 -10.14 2.75 20.04
N GLY A 465 -10.77 1.84 19.30
CA GLY A 465 -12.22 1.63 19.27
C GLY A 465 -13.01 2.64 18.44
N GLN A 466 -12.34 3.59 17.77
CA GLN A 466 -12.99 4.68 17.03
C GLN A 466 -12.09 5.29 15.93
N TYR A 467 -11.08 4.56 15.44
CA TYR A 467 -10.06 5.11 14.53
C TYR A 467 -10.63 5.78 13.28
N ILE A 468 -11.66 5.19 12.69
CA ILE A 468 -12.36 5.67 11.49
C ILE A 468 -13.00 7.06 11.62
N LEU A 469 -13.32 7.53 12.84
CA LEU A 469 -13.77 8.92 13.10
C LEU A 469 -12.60 9.93 13.16
N HIS A 470 -11.37 9.43 13.14
CA HIS A 470 -10.15 10.21 13.28
C HIS A 470 -9.18 10.02 12.11
N ASP A 471 -9.33 8.99 11.28
CA ASP A 471 -8.51 8.69 10.10
C ASP A 471 -8.19 9.93 9.25
N GLU A 472 -9.21 10.62 8.73
CA GLU A 472 -9.00 11.77 7.87
C GLU A 472 -8.33 12.95 8.59
N LYS A 473 -8.64 13.16 9.88
CA LYS A 473 -8.05 14.21 10.72
C LYS A 473 -6.60 13.89 11.10
N TRP A 474 -6.29 12.62 11.32
CA TRP A 474 -4.97 12.11 11.65
C TRP A 474 -4.06 12.16 10.42
N ARG A 475 -4.46 11.53 9.31
CA ARG A 475 -3.66 11.51 8.09
C ARG A 475 -3.47 12.90 7.49
N ASN A 476 -4.44 13.82 7.63
CA ASN A 476 -4.25 15.22 7.20
C ASN A 476 -3.58 16.15 8.23
N SER A 477 -3.11 15.62 9.36
CA SER A 477 -2.37 16.41 10.34
C SER A 477 -0.91 16.63 9.95
N TRP A 478 -0.34 17.74 10.41
CA TRP A 478 1.11 17.98 10.36
C TRP A 478 1.89 16.94 11.20
N GLU A 479 1.25 16.31 12.20
CA GLU A 479 1.83 15.25 13.02
C GLU A 479 2.13 14.00 12.17
N CYS A 480 1.27 13.69 11.20
CA CYS A 480 1.48 12.62 10.22
C CYS A 480 2.61 12.95 9.24
N ASP A 481 2.63 14.16 8.65
CA ASP A 481 3.70 14.60 7.75
C ASP A 481 5.08 14.55 8.44
N VAL A 482 5.17 15.04 9.68
CA VAL A 482 6.41 15.01 10.49
C VAL A 482 6.80 13.57 10.85
N SER A 483 5.85 12.68 11.11
CA SER A 483 6.12 11.25 11.36
C SER A 483 6.71 10.57 10.13
N GLY A 484 6.17 10.87 8.94
CA GLY A 484 6.71 10.40 7.66
C GLY A 484 8.10 10.97 7.36
N MET A 485 8.32 12.27 7.60
CA MET A 485 9.63 12.90 7.48
C MET A 485 10.66 12.26 8.44
N LEU A 486 10.27 11.97 9.69
CA LEU A 486 11.15 11.34 10.69
C LEU A 486 11.56 9.91 10.31
N SER A 487 10.62 9.08 9.84
CA SER A 487 10.92 7.72 9.38
C SER A 487 11.85 7.74 8.16
N THR A 488 11.54 8.57 7.15
CA THR A 488 12.38 8.75 5.94
C THR A 488 13.78 9.25 6.30
N LEU A 489 13.88 10.29 7.13
CA LEU A 489 15.17 10.83 7.58
C LEU A 489 15.98 9.77 8.35
N SER A 490 15.32 8.91 9.12
CA SER A 490 15.98 7.82 9.84
C SER A 490 16.56 6.75 8.92
N THR A 491 15.81 6.28 7.91
CA THR A 491 16.25 5.17 7.04
C THR A 491 17.46 5.59 6.22
N GLU A 492 17.35 6.71 5.51
CA GLU A 492 18.39 7.18 4.60
C GLU A 492 19.66 7.58 5.37
N MET A 493 19.51 8.22 6.53
CA MET A 493 20.64 8.62 7.35
C MET A 493 21.37 7.42 7.96
N SER A 494 20.68 6.35 8.38
CA SER A 494 21.34 5.14 8.89
C SER A 494 22.12 4.42 7.78
N VAL A 495 21.54 4.20 6.60
CA VAL A 495 22.21 3.52 5.48
C VAL A 495 23.41 4.34 4.97
N LEU A 496 23.25 5.65 4.74
CA LEU A 496 24.37 6.49 4.30
C LEU A 496 25.46 6.63 5.39
N THR A 497 25.11 6.58 6.67
CA THR A 497 26.11 6.52 7.76
C THR A 497 26.89 5.21 7.71
N LEU A 498 26.27 4.07 7.40
CA LEU A 498 26.97 2.80 7.19
C LEU A 498 27.90 2.84 5.96
N SER A 499 27.50 3.49 4.86
CA SER A 499 28.37 3.73 3.70
C SER A 499 29.58 4.60 4.07
N VAL A 500 29.40 5.68 4.85
CA VAL A 500 30.50 6.54 5.32
C VAL A 500 31.43 5.79 6.29
N ILE A 501 30.91 4.97 7.20
CA ILE A 501 31.71 4.09 8.07
C ILE A 501 32.53 3.10 7.23
N THR A 502 31.93 2.50 6.21
CA THR A 502 32.62 1.56 5.32
C THR A 502 33.71 2.25 4.49
N LEU A 503 33.48 3.48 4.00
CA LEU A 503 34.48 4.31 3.35
C LEU A 503 35.61 4.75 4.31
N ASP A 504 35.32 4.97 5.61
CA ASP A 504 36.36 5.19 6.62
C ASP A 504 37.26 3.95 6.74
N ARG A 505 36.67 2.75 6.83
CA ARG A 505 37.43 1.50 6.97
C ARG A 505 38.22 1.14 5.71
N TYR A 506 37.60 1.21 4.53
CA TYR A 506 38.24 0.92 3.24
C TYR A 506 39.52 1.74 3.04
N ILE A 507 39.43 3.08 3.14
CA ILE A 507 40.59 3.95 2.95
C ILE A 507 41.66 3.72 4.03
N SER A 508 41.27 3.40 5.27
CA SER A 508 42.22 3.15 6.36
C SER A 508 43.04 1.86 6.17
N ILE A 509 42.51 0.89 5.43
CA ILE A 509 43.10 -0.45 5.26
C ILE A 509 43.80 -0.57 3.91
N MET A 510 43.24 -0.01 2.83
CA MET A 510 43.88 0.00 1.51
C MET A 510 45.11 0.93 1.43
N TYR A 511 45.11 2.04 2.20
CA TYR A 511 46.14 3.08 2.09
C TYR A 511 46.79 3.42 3.45
N PRO A 512 47.39 2.44 4.16
CA PRO A 512 47.88 2.61 5.54
C PRO A 512 49.04 3.61 5.67
N LEU A 513 49.77 3.86 4.57
CA LEU A 513 50.88 4.83 4.49
C LEU A 513 50.42 6.25 4.07
N SER A 514 49.12 6.48 3.86
CA SER A 514 48.57 7.81 3.55
C SER A 514 48.73 8.73 4.76
N PHE A 515 49.81 9.52 4.78
CA PHE A 515 50.38 10.09 6.00
C PHE A 515 49.65 11.32 6.58
N ARG A 516 48.34 11.43 6.36
CA ARG A 516 47.47 12.37 7.05
C ARG A 516 46.28 11.63 7.65
N LYS A 517 46.41 11.25 8.94
CA LYS A 517 45.27 10.78 9.77
C LYS A 517 44.10 11.74 9.54
N ARG A 518 42.99 11.26 8.97
CA ARG A 518 41.84 12.11 8.64
C ARG A 518 41.41 12.90 9.88
N GLY A 519 41.38 14.22 9.76
CA GLY A 519 41.04 15.07 10.90
C GLY A 519 39.56 14.93 11.26
N LEU A 520 39.22 15.01 12.54
CA LEU A 520 37.83 14.98 13.00
C LEU A 520 36.96 16.06 12.32
N LYS A 521 37.57 17.20 11.96
CA LYS A 521 36.95 18.27 11.12
C LYS A 521 36.37 17.75 9.79
N LEU A 522 37.06 16.81 9.13
CA LEU A 522 36.62 16.23 7.86
C LEU A 522 35.44 15.26 8.07
N ALA A 523 35.46 14.48 9.16
CA ALA A 523 34.33 13.64 9.54
C ALA A 523 33.08 14.47 9.88
N TYR A 524 33.24 15.59 10.63
CA TYR A 524 32.15 16.53 10.87
C TYR A 524 31.58 17.09 9.56
N GLY A 525 32.43 17.56 8.63
CA GLY A 525 31.99 18.10 7.34
C GLY A 525 31.22 17.09 6.48
N VAL A 526 31.72 15.85 6.38
CA VAL A 526 31.02 14.77 5.65
C VAL A 526 29.67 14.47 6.30
N MET A 527 29.61 14.23 7.61
CA MET A 527 28.34 13.90 8.26
C MET A 527 27.33 15.06 8.20
N ALA A 528 27.78 16.31 8.33
CA ALA A 528 26.90 17.48 8.21
C ALA A 528 26.31 17.60 6.79
N PHE A 529 27.08 17.29 5.75
CA PHE A 529 26.58 17.23 4.38
C PHE A 529 25.59 16.07 4.18
N THR A 530 25.88 14.87 4.72
CA THR A 530 24.94 13.74 4.66
C THR A 530 23.62 14.06 5.36
N TRP A 531 23.66 14.64 6.58
CA TRP A 531 22.46 15.10 7.28
C TRP A 531 21.67 16.13 6.47
N LEU A 532 22.33 17.12 5.86
CA LEU A 532 21.68 18.12 5.01
C LEU A 532 20.96 17.47 3.81
N VAL A 533 21.61 16.51 3.13
CA VAL A 533 21.00 15.79 2.00
C VAL A 533 19.79 14.97 2.45
N CYS A 534 19.89 14.20 3.54
CA CYS A 534 18.76 13.41 4.05
C CYS A 534 17.59 14.29 4.52
N VAL A 535 17.86 15.43 5.17
CA VAL A 535 16.82 16.38 5.60
C VAL A 535 16.11 16.99 4.39
N VAL A 536 16.83 17.38 3.34
CA VAL A 536 16.21 17.88 2.09
C VAL A 536 15.36 16.79 1.44
N LEU A 537 15.86 15.55 1.34
CA LEU A 537 15.10 14.45 0.73
C LEU A 537 13.83 14.08 1.51
N ALA A 538 13.86 14.15 2.85
CA ALA A 538 12.68 13.90 3.69
C ALA A 538 11.70 15.09 3.73
N ALA A 539 12.18 16.33 3.56
CA ALA A 539 11.32 17.52 3.58
C ALA A 539 10.65 17.82 2.23
N LEU A 540 11.29 17.46 1.09
CA LEU A 540 10.82 17.78 -0.26
C LEU A 540 9.32 17.48 -0.53
N PRO A 541 8.74 16.34 -0.10
CA PRO A 541 7.32 16.06 -0.35
C PRO A 541 6.35 16.99 0.39
N ILE A 542 6.79 17.63 1.48
CA ILE A 542 5.98 18.53 2.31
C ILE A 542 6.02 19.96 1.75
N MET A 543 6.92 20.27 0.81
CA MET A 543 7.11 21.61 0.23
C MET A 543 6.00 22.06 -0.76
N GLY A 544 4.88 21.34 -0.84
CA GLY A 544 3.72 21.73 -1.66
C GLY A 544 3.93 21.62 -3.19
N ILE A 545 4.81 20.74 -3.64
CA ILE A 545 5.12 20.55 -5.06
C ILE A 545 4.08 19.59 -5.69
N ASP A 546 3.39 20.04 -6.74
CA ASP A 546 2.26 19.33 -7.38
C ASP A 546 2.52 17.85 -7.76
N TYR A 547 3.77 17.52 -8.09
CA TYR A 547 4.20 16.16 -8.43
C TYR A 547 3.93 15.14 -7.31
N PHE A 548 4.14 15.52 -6.05
CA PHE A 548 3.84 14.66 -4.90
C PHE A 548 2.34 14.64 -4.56
N GLY A 549 1.62 15.72 -4.90
CA GLY A 549 0.24 15.92 -4.49
C GLY A 549 0.09 16.06 -2.97
N PRO A 550 -1.15 16.13 -2.46
CA PRO A 550 -1.42 16.36 -1.04
C PRO A 550 -1.20 15.13 -0.15
N SER A 551 -0.94 13.94 -0.71
CA SER A 551 -1.09 12.66 0.00
C SER A 551 0.20 11.84 0.17
N PHE A 552 1.37 12.32 -0.25
CA PHE A 552 2.60 11.50 -0.28
C PHE A 552 2.94 10.81 1.05
N TYR A 553 2.86 11.55 2.16
CA TYR A 553 3.03 11.02 3.53
C TYR A 553 1.72 10.58 4.20
N ARG A 554 0.57 10.81 3.56
CA ARG A 554 -0.79 10.66 4.13
C ARG A 554 -1.57 9.50 3.52
N ASP A 555 -0.90 8.71 2.69
CA ASP A 555 -1.43 7.60 1.91
C ASP A 555 -1.98 6.48 2.81
N ASN A 556 -1.26 6.18 3.90
CA ASN A 556 -1.57 5.17 4.91
C ASN A 556 -1.55 5.77 6.34
N ALA A 557 -2.16 5.08 7.29
CA ALA A 557 -2.36 5.52 8.68
C ALA A 557 -1.09 5.58 9.52
N VAL A 558 -0.05 4.84 9.11
CA VAL A 558 1.29 4.88 9.73
C VAL A 558 2.21 5.93 9.08
N CYS A 559 1.69 6.71 8.13
CA CYS A 559 2.33 7.88 7.53
C CYS A 559 3.66 7.60 6.81
N ILE A 560 3.87 6.39 6.26
CA ILE A 560 5.15 6.00 5.65
C ILE A 560 5.09 6.03 4.11
N PRO A 561 6.07 6.65 3.41
CA PRO A 561 6.01 6.86 1.96
C PRO A 561 6.51 5.65 1.15
N LEU A 562 6.30 4.42 1.64
CA LEU A 562 6.85 3.22 1.00
C LEU A 562 6.02 2.73 -0.20
N HIS A 563 4.74 3.11 -0.27
CA HIS A 563 3.82 2.84 -1.40
C HIS A 563 3.86 1.37 -1.86
N LEU A 564 3.40 0.44 -1.02
CA LEU A 564 3.26 -0.99 -1.38
C LEU A 564 1.80 -1.38 -1.66
N HIS A 565 0.83 -0.81 -0.94
CA HIS A 565 -0.60 -1.07 -1.16
C HIS A 565 -1.11 -0.37 -2.43
N ASP A 566 -0.84 0.93 -2.64
CA ASP A 566 -0.85 1.54 -3.98
C ASP A 566 0.59 1.72 -4.50
N PRO A 567 1.11 0.81 -5.33
CA PRO A 567 2.46 0.91 -5.90
C PRO A 567 2.60 1.99 -6.99
N ARG A 568 1.51 2.66 -7.40
CA ARG A 568 1.50 3.71 -8.45
C ARG A 568 0.85 5.02 -7.99
N ALA A 569 0.82 5.24 -6.67
CA ALA A 569 0.44 6.49 -6.02
C ALA A 569 1.26 7.70 -6.53
N LYS A 570 0.80 8.92 -6.27
CA LYS A 570 1.56 10.13 -6.64
C LYS A 570 2.93 10.16 -5.94
N GLY A 571 3.99 10.37 -6.71
CA GLY A 571 5.36 10.34 -6.22
C GLY A 571 5.98 8.94 -6.10
N TRP A 572 5.35 7.88 -6.63
CA TRP A 572 5.88 6.51 -6.55
C TRP A 572 7.30 6.37 -7.14
N GLU A 573 7.67 7.15 -8.17
CA GLU A 573 9.03 7.12 -8.73
C GLU A 573 10.06 7.64 -7.71
N TYR A 574 9.71 8.68 -6.95
CA TYR A 574 10.55 9.25 -5.90
C TYR A 574 10.67 8.32 -4.69
N SER A 575 9.54 7.77 -4.22
CA SER A 575 9.52 6.70 -3.19
C SER A 575 10.44 5.54 -3.57
N SER A 576 10.33 5.05 -4.80
CA SER A 576 11.17 3.96 -5.32
C SER A 576 12.64 4.37 -5.46
N PHE A 577 12.92 5.61 -5.89
CA PHE A 577 14.28 6.14 -5.97
C PHE A 577 14.99 6.19 -4.61
N LEU A 578 14.29 6.60 -3.54
CA LEU A 578 14.82 6.55 -2.17
C LEU A 578 15.07 5.09 -1.75
N PHE A 579 14.01 4.34 -1.48
CA PHE A 579 14.10 3.05 -0.77
C PHE A 579 14.74 1.91 -1.59
N LEU A 580 14.75 2.00 -2.92
CA LEU A 580 15.43 1.04 -3.79
C LEU A 580 16.71 1.62 -4.40
N GLY A 581 16.67 2.83 -4.95
CA GLY A 581 17.80 3.42 -5.69
C GLY A 581 19.01 3.75 -4.80
N ILE A 582 18.82 4.59 -3.78
CA ILE A 582 19.89 4.99 -2.85
C ILE A 582 20.44 3.77 -2.10
N ASN A 583 19.54 2.89 -1.65
CA ASN A 583 19.91 1.66 -0.95
C ASN A 583 20.69 0.68 -1.84
N PHE A 584 20.28 0.44 -3.08
CA PHE A 584 21.02 -0.43 -4.01
C PHE A 584 22.44 0.08 -4.27
N CYS A 585 22.60 1.38 -4.53
CA CYS A 585 23.92 2.01 -4.70
C CYS A 585 24.78 1.88 -3.43
N SER A 586 24.17 2.09 -2.26
CA SER A 586 24.84 2.00 -0.96
C SER A 586 25.31 0.58 -0.65
N PHE A 587 24.45 -0.43 -0.82
CA PHE A 587 24.80 -1.84 -0.61
C PHE A 587 25.81 -2.36 -1.64
N GLY A 588 25.71 -1.95 -2.90
CA GLY A 588 26.69 -2.29 -3.94
C GLY A 588 28.10 -1.77 -3.60
N PHE A 589 28.21 -0.49 -3.21
CA PHE A 589 29.48 0.08 -2.73
C PHE A 589 30.00 -0.63 -1.48
N ILE A 590 29.13 -0.87 -0.50
CA ILE A 590 29.49 -1.53 0.75
C ILE A 590 30.02 -2.95 0.48
N ALA A 591 29.31 -3.77 -0.30
CA ALA A 591 29.72 -5.13 -0.62
C ALA A 591 31.10 -5.17 -1.32
N TYR A 592 31.30 -4.33 -2.35
CA TYR A 592 32.59 -4.17 -3.02
C TYR A 592 33.72 -3.81 -2.02
N ALA A 593 33.47 -2.83 -1.16
CA ALA A 593 34.46 -2.36 -0.19
C ALA A 593 34.83 -3.45 0.85
N TYR A 594 33.88 -4.28 1.30
CA TYR A 594 34.19 -5.41 2.18
C TYR A 594 34.97 -6.53 1.49
N VAL A 595 34.63 -6.88 0.25
CA VAL A 595 35.40 -7.88 -0.53
C VAL A 595 36.86 -7.44 -0.70
N ALA A 596 37.07 -6.18 -1.10
CA ALA A 596 38.41 -5.62 -1.25
C ALA A 596 39.19 -5.54 0.09
N MET A 597 38.54 -5.11 1.18
CA MET A 597 39.14 -5.12 2.53
C MET A 597 39.54 -6.53 2.96
N PHE A 598 38.67 -7.54 2.75
CA PHE A 598 38.95 -8.91 3.16
C PHE A 598 40.09 -9.53 2.35
N TYR A 599 40.11 -9.32 1.03
CA TYR A 599 41.18 -9.77 0.14
C TYR A 599 42.55 -9.21 0.56
N SER A 600 42.65 -7.89 0.78
CA SER A 600 43.90 -7.27 1.23
C SER A 600 44.37 -7.78 2.61
N ILE A 601 43.44 -8.00 3.55
CA ILE A 601 43.76 -8.55 4.88
C ILE A 601 44.29 -9.99 4.78
N HIS A 602 43.85 -10.77 3.79
CA HIS A 602 44.37 -12.11 3.51
C HIS A 602 45.72 -12.07 2.79
N MET A 603 45.92 -11.18 1.81
CA MET A 603 47.19 -11.08 1.08
C MET A 603 48.33 -10.45 1.91
N SER A 604 48.01 -9.56 2.85
CA SER A 604 49.01 -8.91 3.73
C SER A 604 49.51 -9.82 4.88
N ALA A 605 49.35 -11.14 4.78
CA ALA A 605 49.45 -12.09 5.88
C ALA A 605 50.84 -12.69 6.14
N LEU A 606 51.93 -11.95 5.89
CA LEU A 606 53.28 -12.38 6.31
C LEU A 606 53.41 -12.50 7.85
N PRO A 607 54.35 -13.31 8.39
CA PRO A 607 54.20 -13.88 9.74
C PRO A 607 54.42 -12.93 10.94
N LEU A 608 54.88 -11.70 10.75
CA LEU A 608 55.27 -10.77 11.83
C LEU A 608 54.08 -9.94 12.36
N ARG A 609 53.02 -10.62 12.81
CA ARG A 609 51.74 -10.01 13.20
C ARG A 609 51.81 -9.25 14.52
N THR A 610 51.66 -7.94 14.45
CA THR A 610 51.65 -7.03 15.61
C THR A 610 50.33 -7.07 16.39
N THR A 611 50.36 -6.66 17.67
CA THR A 611 49.17 -6.51 18.53
C THR A 611 48.20 -5.40 18.10
N ARG A 612 48.58 -4.60 17.08
CA ARG A 612 47.72 -3.59 16.47
C ARG A 612 46.81 -4.19 15.41
N GLU A 613 47.35 -4.98 14.49
CA GLU A 613 46.55 -5.64 13.44
C GLU A 613 45.49 -6.59 13.99
N SER A 614 45.76 -7.26 15.12
CA SER A 614 44.77 -8.16 15.73
C SER A 614 43.53 -7.40 16.24
N LYS A 615 43.72 -6.17 16.73
CA LYS A 615 42.62 -5.25 17.06
C LYS A 615 41.91 -4.77 15.80
N GLU A 616 42.65 -4.39 14.76
CA GLU A 616 42.07 -3.90 13.50
C GLU A 616 41.27 -5.00 12.78
N ARG A 617 41.76 -6.25 12.70
CA ARG A 617 41.01 -7.42 12.21
C ARG A 617 39.75 -7.73 13.05
N CYS A 618 39.81 -7.56 14.37
CA CYS A 618 38.65 -7.73 15.26
C CYS A 618 37.57 -6.67 15.00
N LEU A 619 37.97 -5.42 14.73
CA LEU A 619 37.05 -4.34 14.36
C LEU A 619 36.40 -4.61 12.99
N VAL A 620 37.16 -5.03 11.97
CA VAL A 620 36.61 -5.35 10.63
C VAL A 620 35.54 -6.45 10.70
N LYS A 621 35.79 -7.55 11.42
CA LYS A 621 34.80 -8.62 11.61
C LYS A 621 33.52 -8.12 12.30
N ARG A 622 33.61 -7.09 13.15
CA ARG A 622 32.43 -6.46 13.78
C ARG A 622 31.59 -5.70 12.76
N PHE A 623 32.20 -4.82 11.96
CA PHE A 623 31.47 -4.04 10.95
C PHE A 623 30.88 -4.89 9.82
N PHE A 624 31.49 -6.05 9.52
CA PHE A 624 30.94 -7.03 8.60
C PHE A 624 29.57 -7.57 9.04
N PHE A 625 29.41 -7.99 10.30
CA PHE A 625 28.11 -8.44 10.82
C PHE A 625 27.07 -7.32 10.86
N ILE A 626 27.49 -6.11 11.24
CA ILE A 626 26.70 -4.87 11.23
C ILE A 626 26.08 -4.62 9.85
N VAL A 627 26.87 -4.75 8.78
CA VAL A 627 26.42 -4.54 7.41
C VAL A 627 25.48 -5.64 6.94
N ILE A 628 25.73 -6.88 7.36
CA ILE A 628 24.87 -8.02 7.02
C ILE A 628 23.51 -7.91 7.70
N THR A 629 23.42 -7.47 8.96
CA THR A 629 22.12 -7.30 9.63
C THR A 629 21.27 -6.22 8.96
N ASP A 630 21.89 -5.09 8.58
CA ASP A 630 21.20 -4.02 7.86
C ASP A 630 20.68 -4.51 6.49
N PHE A 631 21.57 -5.11 5.68
CA PHE A 631 21.21 -5.66 4.37
C PHE A 631 20.12 -6.76 4.44
N VAL A 632 20.16 -7.62 5.46
CA VAL A 632 19.15 -8.68 5.68
C VAL A 632 17.78 -8.09 6.07
N CYS A 633 17.73 -6.96 6.79
CA CYS A 633 16.47 -6.27 7.05
C CYS A 633 15.89 -5.60 5.79
N TRP A 634 16.74 -5.12 4.88
CA TRP A 634 16.30 -4.46 3.63
C TRP A 634 15.92 -5.43 2.50
N ILE A 635 16.48 -6.64 2.44
CA ILE A 635 16.17 -7.64 1.39
C ILE A 635 14.64 -7.89 1.23
N PRO A 636 13.86 -8.19 2.29
CA PRO A 636 12.42 -8.41 2.16
C PRO A 636 11.69 -7.19 1.60
N ILE A 637 12.08 -5.99 2.05
CA ILE A 637 11.46 -4.71 1.68
C ILE A 637 11.68 -4.43 0.19
N ILE A 638 12.92 -4.65 -0.28
CA ILE A 638 13.31 -4.52 -1.70
C ILE A 638 12.54 -5.51 -2.58
N ILE A 639 12.47 -6.78 -2.19
CA ILE A 639 11.74 -7.82 -2.93
C ILE A 639 10.24 -7.48 -3.01
N ILE A 640 9.63 -7.13 -1.89
CA ILE A 640 8.20 -6.82 -1.79
C ILE A 640 7.85 -5.55 -2.60
N LYS A 641 8.71 -4.51 -2.60
CA LYS A 641 8.53 -3.33 -3.46
C LYS A 641 8.61 -3.66 -4.95
N ILE A 642 9.53 -4.53 -5.37
CA ILE A 642 9.65 -4.98 -6.76
C ILE A 642 8.41 -5.79 -7.19
N ILE A 643 7.92 -6.69 -6.33
CA ILE A 643 6.69 -7.47 -6.56
C ILE A 643 5.47 -6.56 -6.71
N ALA A 644 5.32 -5.55 -5.83
CA ALA A 644 4.23 -4.57 -5.90
C ALA A 644 4.27 -3.75 -7.20
N LEU A 645 5.44 -3.26 -7.61
CA LEU A 645 5.61 -2.54 -8.89
C LEU A 645 5.30 -3.41 -10.12
N GLY A 646 5.55 -4.73 -10.01
CA GLY A 646 5.15 -5.75 -10.99
C GLY A 646 3.64 -5.98 -11.09
N GLY A 647 2.83 -5.42 -10.18
CA GLY A 647 1.37 -5.55 -10.20
C GLY A 647 0.83 -6.86 -9.61
N LEU A 648 1.62 -7.57 -8.80
CA LEU A 648 1.15 -8.72 -8.03
C LEU A 648 0.58 -8.24 -6.69
N ASN A 649 -0.66 -8.65 -6.38
CA ASN A 649 -1.30 -8.31 -5.11
C ASN A 649 -0.53 -8.91 -3.93
N ILE A 650 -0.35 -8.11 -2.89
CA ILE A 650 0.37 -8.48 -1.65
C ILE A 650 -0.66 -8.55 -0.52
N SER A 651 -0.52 -9.52 0.38
CA SER A 651 -1.38 -9.60 1.56
C SER A 651 -1.19 -8.39 2.46
N ASP A 652 -2.30 -7.77 2.87
CA ASP A 652 -2.35 -6.65 3.79
C ASP A 652 -1.64 -6.95 5.13
N GLU A 653 -1.78 -8.17 5.67
CA GLU A 653 -1.05 -8.59 6.86
C GLU A 653 0.48 -8.54 6.64
N LEU A 654 0.96 -9.03 5.49
CA LEU A 654 2.39 -8.98 5.16
C LEU A 654 2.88 -7.53 5.00
N TYR A 655 2.07 -6.66 4.41
CA TYR A 655 2.36 -5.22 4.31
C TYR A 655 2.52 -4.58 5.70
N ALA A 656 1.57 -4.83 6.61
CA ALA A 656 1.60 -4.29 7.96
C ALA A 656 2.81 -4.79 8.78
N TRP A 657 3.14 -6.09 8.69
CA TRP A 657 4.35 -6.66 9.31
C TRP A 657 5.65 -6.03 8.79
N VAL A 658 5.73 -5.76 7.48
CA VAL A 658 6.94 -5.17 6.88
C VAL A 658 7.21 -3.76 7.43
N ILE A 659 6.18 -2.91 7.54
CA ILE A 659 6.34 -1.53 8.03
C ILE A 659 6.53 -1.47 9.54
N VAL A 660 5.71 -2.18 10.32
CA VAL A 660 5.68 -2.03 11.78
C VAL A 660 6.85 -2.79 12.45
N PHE A 661 7.34 -3.86 11.81
CA PHE A 661 8.38 -4.72 12.40
C PHE A 661 9.66 -4.84 11.55
N VAL A 662 9.58 -5.20 10.27
CA VAL A 662 10.79 -5.55 9.48
C VAL A 662 11.68 -4.33 9.17
N LEU A 663 11.10 -3.20 8.79
CA LEU A 663 11.85 -1.96 8.57
C LEU A 663 12.50 -1.43 9.88
N PRO A 664 11.80 -1.32 11.02
CA PRO A 664 12.35 -0.64 12.19
C PRO A 664 13.23 -1.52 13.10
N VAL A 665 13.16 -2.86 13.00
CA VAL A 665 13.90 -3.76 13.90
C VAL A 665 15.43 -3.58 13.82
N ASN A 666 15.95 -3.18 12.65
CA ASN A 666 17.36 -2.89 12.45
C ASN A 666 17.88 -1.82 13.44
N SER A 667 17.16 -0.70 13.57
CA SER A 667 17.49 0.38 14.49
C SER A 667 17.46 -0.03 15.98
N ALA A 668 16.68 -1.06 16.33
CA ALA A 668 16.66 -1.65 17.67
C ALA A 668 17.80 -2.67 17.91
N LEU A 669 18.23 -3.42 16.89
CA LEU A 669 19.35 -4.36 16.96
C LEU A 669 20.72 -3.65 16.95
N ASN A 670 20.81 -2.53 16.23
CA ASN A 670 21.99 -1.70 16.05
C ASN A 670 22.80 -1.44 17.36
N PRO A 671 22.19 -0.97 18.47
CA PRO A 671 22.85 -0.84 19.77
C PRO A 671 23.60 -2.07 20.29
N MET A 672 23.04 -3.28 20.07
CA MET A 672 23.64 -4.54 20.49
C MET A 672 24.93 -4.82 19.73
N LEU A 673 24.91 -4.53 18.43
CA LEU A 673 26.01 -4.74 17.49
C LEU A 673 27.15 -3.74 17.72
N TYR A 674 26.85 -2.44 17.85
CA TYR A 674 27.87 -1.38 17.99
C TYR A 674 28.55 -1.34 19.35
N THR A 675 27.82 -1.60 20.44
CA THR A 675 28.29 -1.25 21.80
C THR A 675 28.15 -2.38 22.81
N LEU A 676 26.95 -2.95 23.01
CA LEU A 676 26.68 -3.84 24.16
C LEU A 676 27.49 -5.15 24.12
N THR A 677 27.88 -5.61 22.94
CA THR A 677 28.75 -6.78 22.72
C THR A 677 30.22 -6.59 23.15
N THR A 678 30.68 -5.35 23.40
CA THR A 678 32.10 -5.06 23.63
C THR A 678 32.58 -5.47 25.03
N LYS A 679 33.66 -6.28 25.14
CA LYS A 679 34.24 -6.72 26.44
C LYS A 679 34.53 -5.57 27.41
N LEU A 680 35.03 -4.44 26.92
CA LEU A 680 35.31 -3.22 27.69
C LEU A 680 34.03 -2.57 28.27
N PHE A 681 32.97 -2.50 27.46
CA PHE A 681 31.68 -1.95 27.89
C PHE A 681 31.00 -2.89 28.91
N LYS A 682 30.99 -4.21 28.64
CA LYS A 682 30.47 -5.22 29.58
C LYS A 682 31.16 -5.14 30.95
N LYS A 683 32.51 -5.11 31.01
CA LYS A 683 33.23 -4.96 32.30
C LYS A 683 32.87 -3.67 33.05
N LYS A 684 32.82 -2.53 32.35
CA LYS A 684 32.58 -1.22 32.99
C LYS A 684 31.12 -0.98 33.37
N LEU A 685 30.16 -1.47 32.58
CA LEU A 685 28.73 -1.34 32.92
C LEU A 685 28.38 -2.24 34.11
N PHE A 686 28.86 -3.49 34.14
CA PHE A 686 28.68 -4.38 35.29
C PHE A 686 29.29 -3.78 36.57
N SER A 687 30.51 -3.23 36.48
CA SER A 687 31.18 -2.52 37.58
C SER A 687 30.47 -1.25 38.06
N LYS A 688 29.76 -0.52 37.18
CA LYS A 688 28.93 0.61 37.61
C LYS A 688 27.62 0.15 38.23
N PHE A 689 26.98 -0.87 37.65
CA PHE A 689 25.72 -1.42 38.14
C PHE A 689 25.88 -1.97 39.57
N THR A 690 26.94 -2.73 39.86
CA THR A 690 27.25 -3.16 41.23
C THR A 690 27.51 -1.98 42.17
N SER A 691 28.20 -0.91 41.74
CA SER A 691 28.43 0.28 42.58
C SER A 691 27.19 1.15 42.85
N VAL A 692 26.08 0.91 42.13
CA VAL A 692 24.79 1.60 42.33
C VAL A 692 23.83 0.74 43.13
N VAL A 693 23.80 -0.58 42.90
CA VAL A 693 22.95 -1.53 43.66
C VAL A 693 23.55 -1.85 45.04
N PHE A 694 24.88 -1.97 45.15
CA PHE A 694 25.59 -2.13 46.42
C PHE A 694 26.37 -0.85 46.78
N ARG A 695 25.65 0.12 47.36
CA ARG A 695 26.27 1.04 48.32
C ARG A 695 26.27 0.38 49.71
N PRO A 696 27.42 0.22 50.38
CA PRO A 696 27.39 -0.05 51.81
C PRO A 696 26.83 1.18 52.52
N THR A 697 25.72 1.01 53.24
CA THR A 697 25.18 2.04 54.13
C THR A 697 26.16 2.26 55.27
N GLN A 698 26.78 3.45 55.33
CA GLN A 698 27.40 3.89 56.58
C GLN A 698 26.30 4.21 57.58
N LEU A 699 26.11 3.32 58.56
CA LEU A 699 25.37 3.63 59.77
C LEU A 699 26.16 4.69 60.54
N THR A 700 25.59 5.88 60.65
CA THR A 700 26.10 6.95 61.52
C THR A 700 25.72 6.64 62.96
N GLU A 701 26.53 5.82 63.63
CA GLU A 701 26.35 5.55 65.05
C GLU A 701 26.96 6.69 65.88
N LYS A 702 26.11 7.36 66.65
CA LYS A 702 26.49 8.36 67.65
C LYS A 702 25.76 8.06 68.95
N ASP A 703 26.46 8.33 70.05
CA ASP A 703 25.92 8.50 71.40
C ASP A 703 25.35 7.26 72.11
N SER A 704 26.24 6.33 72.52
CA SER A 704 26.10 5.62 73.79
C SER A 704 27.44 5.27 74.48
N LEU A 705 27.86 6.17 75.38
CA LEU A 705 28.49 5.93 76.70
C LEU A 705 29.48 4.75 76.94
N GLN A 706 30.63 5.10 77.54
CA GLN A 706 31.39 4.32 78.55
C GLN A 706 31.96 2.93 78.12
N SER A 707 33.26 2.63 78.19
CA SER A 707 34.25 3.04 79.20
C SER A 707 35.69 2.56 78.85
N ARG A 708 36.67 2.91 79.70
CA ARG A 708 37.97 2.23 79.96
C ARG A 708 38.76 1.66 78.77
N SER A 709 39.81 2.31 78.24
CA SER A 709 41.14 2.62 78.83
C SER A 709 42.18 1.48 78.83
N SER A 710 43.34 1.77 78.21
CA SER A 710 44.67 1.18 78.45
C SER A 710 44.93 -0.30 78.11
N PHE A 711 45.76 -0.56 77.08
CA PHE A 711 47.14 -1.11 77.16
C PHE A 711 47.64 -1.31 75.70
N LYS A 712 48.73 -0.71 75.19
CA LYS A 712 50.19 -0.81 75.46
C LYS A 712 50.85 -2.15 75.09
N ASN A 713 51.61 -2.11 73.97
CA ASN A 713 52.77 -2.97 73.61
C ASN A 713 52.48 -4.49 73.42
N SER A 714 53.27 -5.33 72.73
CA SER A 714 54.52 -5.27 71.90
C SER A 714 54.51 -6.55 71.01
N GLY A 715 55.29 -6.74 69.93
CA GLY A 715 56.38 -6.02 69.25
C GLY A 715 56.85 -6.83 67.99
N PRO A 716 57.88 -6.39 67.25
CA PRO A 716 58.35 -7.02 65.98
C PRO A 716 59.71 -7.78 66.15
N PRO A 717 60.48 -8.21 65.11
CA PRO A 717 60.21 -8.55 63.68
C PRO A 717 60.85 -9.92 63.21
N LEU A 718 60.96 -10.17 61.89
CA LEU A 718 61.75 -11.23 61.16
C LEU A 718 61.24 -12.70 61.28
N THR A 719 61.38 -13.64 60.31
CA THR A 719 61.91 -13.60 58.91
C THR A 719 61.39 -14.73 58.00
N ARG A 720 61.55 -14.53 56.67
CA ARG A 720 61.72 -15.52 55.55
C ARG A 720 60.52 -16.33 55.04
N HIS A 721 60.62 -16.65 53.74
CA HIS A 721 59.71 -17.50 52.96
C HIS A 721 59.99 -18.99 53.13
N MET A 722 58.99 -19.82 52.81
CA MET A 722 59.19 -21.08 52.09
C MET A 722 58.05 -21.30 51.09
N GLN A 723 58.31 -22.04 50.00
CA GLN A 723 57.35 -22.39 48.94
C GLN A 723 57.25 -23.93 48.79
N TYR A 724 56.29 -24.38 47.98
CA TYR A 724 56.00 -25.77 47.59
C TYR A 724 55.37 -26.63 48.70
N CYS A 725 54.29 -27.44 48.53
CA CYS A 725 53.58 -28.04 47.38
C CYS A 725 54.18 -29.36 46.85
N GLU A 726 53.67 -30.52 47.32
CA GLU A 726 52.93 -31.50 46.50
C GLU A 726 52.23 -32.62 47.33
N MET A 727 51.31 -33.37 46.68
CA MET A 727 50.63 -34.65 47.05
C MET A 727 49.90 -34.78 48.43
N GLY A 728 48.79 -35.52 48.60
CA GLY A 728 47.85 -36.14 47.65
C GLY A 728 47.28 -37.50 48.13
N LEU A 729 45.95 -37.70 48.15
CA LEU A 729 45.27 -39.03 48.05
C LEU A 729 43.70 -38.98 47.97
N LEU A 730 43.18 -39.70 46.98
CA LEU A 730 41.84 -40.29 46.69
C LEU A 730 40.60 -40.20 47.64
N LYS A 731 39.40 -40.17 46.98
CA LYS A 731 38.05 -40.66 47.38
C LYS A 731 37.26 -39.79 48.41
N ARG A 732 35.90 -39.71 48.42
CA ARG A 732 34.82 -40.32 47.58
C ARG A 732 33.49 -39.50 47.66
N TYR A 733 32.57 -39.84 46.75
CA TYR A 733 31.09 -39.64 46.74
C TYR A 733 30.41 -38.30 46.36
N TYR A 734 29.64 -38.42 45.27
CA TYR A 734 28.46 -37.65 44.77
C TYR A 734 27.17 -38.10 45.53
N PRO A 735 25.92 -37.58 45.31
CA PRO A 735 25.32 -37.06 44.05
C PRO A 735 24.50 -35.73 44.20
N SER A 736 24.04 -34.95 43.20
CA SER A 736 23.62 -35.10 41.77
C SER A 736 22.27 -35.84 41.57
N SER A 737 21.37 -35.49 40.65
CA SER A 737 21.56 -34.85 39.34
C SER A 737 20.24 -34.31 38.69
N SER A 738 20.41 -33.35 37.77
CA SER A 738 19.77 -33.27 36.42
C SER A 738 18.24 -33.02 36.31
N VAL A 739 17.58 -32.80 35.14
CA VAL A 739 17.62 -33.47 33.81
C VAL A 739 17.34 -32.52 32.61
N ARG A 740 18.08 -32.74 31.51
CA ARG A 740 17.63 -32.76 30.08
C ARG A 740 18.51 -33.84 29.38
N ARG A 741 18.12 -34.60 28.34
CA ARG A 741 16.99 -34.55 27.39
C ARG A 741 16.81 -35.92 26.69
N ALA A 742 15.57 -36.28 26.32
CA ALA A 742 15.15 -37.17 25.20
C ALA A 742 15.69 -38.62 25.06
N GLY A 743 14.77 -39.60 24.91
CA GLY A 743 15.02 -40.97 24.43
C GLY A 743 13.74 -41.84 24.42
N LYS A 744 13.48 -42.57 23.32
CA LYS A 744 12.38 -43.57 23.14
C LYS A 744 12.90 -45.01 23.40
N PRO A 745 12.08 -46.09 23.36
CA PRO A 745 10.67 -46.29 23.78
C PRO A 745 10.49 -47.54 24.69
N TYR A 746 9.28 -47.81 25.22
CA TYR A 746 8.51 -49.07 25.04
C TYR A 746 7.15 -49.02 25.80
N VAL A 747 6.41 -50.14 25.88
CA VAL A 747 4.97 -50.25 26.19
C VAL A 747 4.71 -51.09 27.45
N VAL A 748 3.50 -50.96 28.03
CA VAL A 748 2.71 -51.95 28.83
C VAL A 748 2.33 -51.51 30.27
N ASN A 749 1.00 -51.40 30.47
CA ASN A 749 0.16 -51.55 31.68
C ASN A 749 0.65 -51.14 33.09
N GLY A 750 -0.18 -50.37 33.82
CA GLY A 750 -0.06 -50.21 35.28
C GLY A 750 -1.19 -49.43 35.97
N ARG A 751 -2.12 -50.16 36.60
CA ARG A 751 -3.03 -49.72 37.69
C ARG A 751 -2.21 -49.20 38.90
N SER A 752 -2.68 -48.38 39.86
CA SER A 752 -4.02 -47.78 40.15
C SER A 752 -3.95 -46.91 41.43
N ASN A 753 -4.91 -45.97 41.61
CA ASN A 753 -5.38 -45.35 42.88
C ASN A 753 -4.35 -44.53 43.72
N GLY A 754 -4.75 -43.53 44.53
CA GLY A 754 -6.06 -42.88 44.72
C GLY A 754 -6.11 -41.93 45.95
N HIS A 755 -7.10 -41.04 45.99
CA HIS A 755 -7.43 -40.01 47.03
C HIS A 755 -6.42 -38.85 47.24
N HIS A 756 -6.78 -37.55 47.37
CA HIS A 756 -7.87 -36.80 48.08
C HIS A 756 -7.69 -36.69 49.62
N PRO A 757 -8.26 -35.67 50.32
CA PRO A 757 -9.24 -34.63 49.89
C PRO A 757 -8.96 -33.15 50.33
N PHE A 758 -9.96 -32.27 50.07
CA PHE A 758 -10.23 -30.89 50.60
C PHE A 758 -9.21 -29.76 50.30
N GLU A 759 -9.51 -28.46 50.44
CA GLU A 759 -10.78 -27.66 50.53
C GLU A 759 -10.92 -26.80 49.23
N ASP A 760 -12.02 -26.21 48.74
CA ASP A 760 -13.36 -25.72 49.18
C ASP A 760 -13.48 -24.19 49.46
N GLU A 761 -14.11 -23.45 48.51
CA GLU A 761 -15.19 -22.45 48.74
C GLU A 761 -15.83 -21.97 47.40
N GLU A 762 -17.16 -21.86 47.35
CA GLU A 762 -17.96 -21.33 46.21
C GLU A 762 -18.72 -20.06 46.62
N PHE A 763 -19.20 -19.24 45.66
CA PHE A 763 -20.48 -18.50 45.86
C PHE A 763 -21.20 -18.08 44.55
N VAL A 764 -22.05 -19.00 44.05
CA VAL A 764 -23.46 -18.84 43.57
C VAL A 764 -23.87 -17.70 42.59
N SER A 765 -24.64 -18.09 41.56
CA SER A 765 -25.29 -17.25 40.52
C SER A 765 -26.70 -16.76 40.92
N PRO A 766 -27.46 -16.06 40.03
CA PRO A 766 -28.37 -16.73 39.06
C PRO A 766 -28.30 -16.05 37.65
N VAL A 767 -29.16 -16.23 36.63
CA VAL A 767 -30.55 -16.75 36.48
C VAL A 767 -30.70 -17.57 35.17
N GLU A 768 -31.80 -18.33 35.08
CA GLU A 768 -32.31 -19.19 34.01
C GLU A 768 -33.00 -18.41 32.83
N LEU A 769 -33.66 -18.98 31.79
CA LEU A 769 -34.09 -20.36 31.42
C LEU A 769 -34.46 -20.42 29.91
N SER A 770 -34.18 -21.51 29.17
CA SER A 770 -35.16 -22.20 28.25
C SER A 770 -34.55 -23.31 27.34
N ASN A 771 -35.01 -24.54 27.59
CA ASN A 771 -34.88 -25.84 26.88
C ASN A 771 -34.75 -25.89 25.33
N GLY A 772 -34.14 -26.97 24.82
CA GLY A 772 -34.34 -27.44 23.43
C GLY A 772 -33.51 -28.67 22.98
N ASN A 773 -34.13 -29.85 22.95
CA ASN A 773 -33.79 -31.13 22.25
C ASN A 773 -32.95 -31.03 20.95
N SER A 774 -32.26 -32.05 20.40
CA SER A 774 -31.78 -33.39 20.80
C SER A 774 -31.18 -34.07 19.52
N SER A 775 -30.53 -35.24 19.61
CA SER A 775 -30.17 -36.16 18.50
C SER A 775 -29.21 -35.66 17.38
N ASP A 776 -28.44 -36.49 16.66
CA ASP A 776 -27.74 -37.76 16.97
C ASP A 776 -26.64 -38.02 15.89
N GLN A 777 -25.80 -39.06 16.06
CA GLN A 777 -24.97 -39.79 15.06
C GLN A 777 -24.18 -38.96 14.01
N ARG A 778 -22.85 -38.81 14.14
CA ARG A 778 -21.80 -39.79 13.76
C ARG A 778 -21.85 -40.32 12.31
N TYR A 779 -20.82 -40.00 11.53
CA TYR A 779 -20.12 -40.97 10.67
C TYR A 779 -18.62 -40.64 10.61
N THR A 780 -17.78 -41.68 10.58
CA THR A 780 -16.34 -41.65 10.26
C THR A 780 -16.16 -42.05 8.77
N CYS A 781 -15.00 -42.08 8.10
CA CYS A 781 -13.60 -42.32 8.52
C CYS A 781 -12.62 -41.90 7.37
N ASP A 782 -11.33 -41.75 7.68
CA ASP A 782 -10.14 -42.07 6.81
C ASP A 782 -9.92 -41.32 5.46
N THR A 783 -8.69 -41.12 4.92
CA THR A 783 -7.31 -41.36 5.40
C THR A 783 -6.26 -40.46 4.71
N LEU A 784 -5.28 -39.97 5.49
CA LEU A 784 -3.81 -39.91 5.27
C LEU A 784 -3.23 -39.77 3.82
N ILE A 785 -2.45 -38.70 3.54
CA ILE A 785 -0.96 -38.63 3.46
C ILE A 785 -0.39 -38.59 2.01
N PRO A 786 0.78 -37.96 1.74
CA PRO A 786 1.74 -37.31 2.65
C PRO A 786 1.70 -35.78 2.67
#